data_AF-A0A2A2LTN9-F1
#
_entry.id   AF-A0A2A2LTN9-F1
#
_cell.length_a   1.000
_cell.length_b   1.000
_cell.length_c   1.000
_cell.angle_alpha   90.00
_cell.angle_beta   90.00
_cell.angle_gamma   90.00
#
_symmetry.space_group_name_H-M   'P 1'
#
loop_
_entity.id
_entity.type
_entity.pdbx_description
1 polymer ?
#
loop_
_entity_poly.entity_id
_entity_poly.type
_entity_poly.pdbx_seq_one_letter_code
_entity_poly.pdbx_strand_id
1 'polypeptide(L)'
;MTSGTMLVPSSAIDAEGAGLSGSIPQLTLPQEPDVSSLLARSKHPDQLLTQIGRSNVHLLAAVILCSLSWTIGALVIMTSAFTSVDCGDCNGTMITLVQEFDLKDDRAYLMELSTSFFMVGNMIGGASFTHIGDKFGRRPVFLICSLFLSLSSCISALSTSIYTFAFCRLIQGACYTGANLVAWVAAYELSPPSLRSFTTFLFGITWVVGYCLVAPLAYFSPTWRFMTGSITVPLLIFALICYLLVPETLHFLVSKKKAEKAHKWLEKIDSTLMEKADFFTYLSSRDDIADKEIESSKSSFLSVLIQNKLFILYSTVLVYLWTCDNFIYFGLSLYSTQLAGNMYVNYILIGLVELPAYIFMPILISRFGRKFIVSGSHFLAGACFFIPIFLSNHEWISLICWLIGKFAISCSFMALYIFPTNIRAILMGMCSVLSRIGSILAPYIRLLGSVSPNLPFFVLSALSATAGLLTLLLPETKTRPLPSNLSQAQQQNNDLTELKMDKKGQEAMKNAMKNAKGAGLGVGLVATAGAIAYGVAQAMFTVEAGHRAVMFNRIGGLSDEVYKEGLHFRIPWFQYPVVYDIRARPNQIRSPTGSKDLQIVNIGLRVLSRPNPEQLVKIYRTLGQNWEERVLPSICNDVLKGVVAKFNASQLITQRQQVSHMVRKALMERALDFNIILDDVSITELAFSAQYSAAVESKQVAAQEAQRASFFVERAKQQKQEKIVQAEGEAESAKLASFTISYYKIKKLENALLNS
;
A
#
# COMPACT_ATOMS: atom_id res chain seq x y z
N MET A 1 -3.04 -103.51 -4.94
CA MET A 1 -3.79 -102.48 -5.69
C MET A 1 -3.70 -101.18 -4.91
N THR A 2 -3.03 -100.10 -5.32
CA THR A 2 -2.21 -99.79 -6.51
C THR A 2 -1.43 -98.50 -6.19
N SER A 3 -0.09 -98.55 -6.37
CA SER A 3 0.89 -97.44 -6.52
C SER A 3 1.04 -96.45 -5.35
N GLY A 4 2.18 -96.24 -4.69
CA GLY A 4 3.61 -96.34 -5.07
C GLY A 4 4.27 -94.98 -4.71
N THR A 5 5.46 -94.84 -4.12
CA THR A 5 6.53 -95.77 -3.74
C THR A 5 7.42 -95.10 -2.68
N MET A 6 8.01 -95.93 -1.81
CA MET A 6 8.70 -95.71 -0.53
C MET A 6 10.05 -94.97 -0.59
N LEU A 7 10.34 -94.09 0.39
CA LEU A 7 11.22 -94.24 1.58
C LEU A 7 12.75 -94.29 1.32
N VAL A 8 13.41 -93.24 1.82
CA VAL A 8 14.80 -93.15 2.35
C VAL A 8 15.00 -94.25 3.44
N PRO A 9 16.19 -94.81 3.80
CA PRO A 9 17.58 -94.29 3.78
C PRO A 9 18.70 -95.31 3.38
N SER A 10 19.96 -94.86 3.24
CA SER A 10 21.07 -95.23 4.15
C SER A 10 22.44 -94.71 3.67
N SER A 11 23.23 -94.28 4.64
CA SER A 11 24.65 -93.93 4.67
C SER A 11 25.62 -94.94 4.06
N ALA A 12 26.75 -94.46 3.49
CA ALA A 12 28.14 -94.79 3.90
C ALA A 12 29.20 -94.41 2.81
N ILE A 13 30.42 -94.08 3.27
CA ILE A 13 31.76 -94.24 2.62
C ILE A 13 32.15 -93.13 1.60
N ASP A 14 33.12 -92.25 1.92
CA ASP A 14 34.61 -92.40 1.82
C ASP A 14 35.07 -92.59 0.36
N ALA A 15 36.24 -92.20 -0.15
CA ALA A 15 37.37 -91.32 0.17
C ALA A 15 38.30 -91.38 -1.08
N GLU A 16 39.27 -90.46 -1.19
CA GLU A 16 40.54 -90.56 -1.97
C GLU A 16 40.48 -90.60 -3.53
N GLY A 17 41.41 -90.02 -4.29
CA GLY A 17 42.69 -89.37 -4.01
C GLY A 17 43.49 -89.16 -5.32
N ALA A 18 44.71 -88.59 -5.16
CA ALA A 18 45.78 -88.33 -6.15
C ALA A 18 45.63 -87.08 -7.04
N GLY A 19 46.54 -86.09 -7.09
CA GLY A 19 47.96 -85.99 -6.69
C GLY A 19 48.84 -85.83 -7.93
N LEU A 20 49.54 -84.69 -8.09
CA LEU A 20 50.91 -84.55 -8.64
C LEU A 20 51.37 -83.08 -8.80
N SER A 21 52.69 -82.94 -8.75
CA SER A 21 53.57 -81.81 -8.45
C SER A 21 53.84 -80.77 -9.55
N GLY A 22 54.36 -79.60 -9.15
CA GLY A 22 55.49 -78.96 -9.86
C GLY A 22 55.25 -77.58 -10.49
N SER A 23 56.04 -76.60 -10.05
CA SER A 23 56.05 -75.16 -10.38
C SER A 23 56.64 -74.79 -11.75
N ILE A 24 55.97 -73.89 -12.50
CA ILE A 24 56.56 -72.95 -13.49
C ILE A 24 55.78 -71.61 -13.40
N PRO A 25 56.45 -70.44 -13.34
CA PRO A 25 55.80 -69.13 -13.27
C PRO A 25 55.33 -68.67 -14.66
N GLN A 26 54.05 -68.36 -14.82
CA GLN A 26 53.54 -67.71 -16.04
C GLN A 26 53.61 -66.18 -15.92
N LEU A 27 54.32 -65.61 -16.90
CA LEU A 27 54.42 -64.20 -17.26
C LEU A 27 53.09 -63.45 -17.13
N THR A 28 53.17 -62.25 -16.55
CA THR A 28 52.15 -61.20 -16.61
C THR A 28 51.75 -60.85 -18.04
N LEU A 29 50.46 -60.95 -18.37
CA LEU A 29 49.82 -59.99 -19.26
C LEU A 29 49.31 -58.83 -18.38
N PRO A 30 49.62 -57.56 -18.68
CA PRO A 30 48.97 -56.47 -17.98
C PRO A 30 47.48 -56.57 -18.29
N GLN A 31 46.63 -56.66 -17.26
CA GLN A 31 45.22 -56.35 -17.46
C GLN A 31 45.16 -54.94 -18.05
N GLU A 32 44.56 -54.83 -19.24
CA GLU A 32 44.20 -53.54 -19.82
C GLU A 32 43.47 -52.75 -18.74
N PRO A 33 43.88 -51.51 -18.45
CA PRO A 33 43.17 -50.71 -17.47
C PRO A 33 41.75 -50.52 -18.00
N ASP A 34 40.77 -51.00 -17.24
CA ASP A 34 39.35 -50.88 -17.53
C ASP A 34 39.03 -49.41 -17.85
N VAL A 35 38.90 -49.12 -19.15
CA VAL A 35 38.69 -47.78 -19.70
C VAL A 35 37.38 -47.21 -19.15
N SER A 36 36.43 -48.05 -18.75
CA SER A 36 35.17 -47.61 -18.12
C SER A 36 35.35 -47.09 -16.69
N SER A 37 36.28 -47.67 -15.91
CA SER A 37 36.63 -47.22 -14.56
C SER A 37 37.52 -45.96 -14.54
N LEU A 38 38.33 -45.76 -15.60
CA LEU A 38 39.11 -44.53 -15.82
C LEU A 38 38.24 -43.39 -16.38
N LEU A 39 37.24 -43.69 -17.22
CA LEU A 39 36.23 -42.73 -17.68
C LEU A 39 35.32 -42.23 -16.54
N ALA A 40 35.11 -43.03 -15.50
CA ALA A 40 34.39 -42.63 -14.28
C ALA A 40 35.16 -41.63 -13.40
N ARG A 41 36.45 -41.38 -13.68
CA ARG A 41 37.25 -40.32 -13.03
C ARG A 41 37.13 -38.95 -13.72
N SER A 42 36.25 -38.81 -14.71
CA SER A 42 36.00 -37.55 -15.42
C SER A 42 35.17 -36.57 -14.56
N LYS A 43 35.77 -35.43 -14.22
CA LYS A 43 35.31 -34.53 -13.16
C LYS A 43 34.07 -33.72 -13.56
N HIS A 44 32.92 -33.95 -12.93
CA HIS A 44 31.76 -33.04 -12.99
C HIS A 44 32.20 -31.60 -12.62
N PRO A 45 31.62 -30.52 -13.20
CA PRO A 45 32.03 -29.12 -12.90
C PRO A 45 32.12 -28.79 -11.40
N ASP A 46 31.24 -29.38 -10.61
CA ASP A 46 31.24 -29.26 -9.14
C ASP A 46 32.53 -29.79 -8.48
N GLN A 47 33.15 -30.84 -9.02
CA GLN A 47 34.42 -31.38 -8.52
C GLN A 47 35.59 -30.43 -8.81
N LEU A 48 35.59 -29.78 -9.98
CA LEU A 48 36.59 -28.76 -10.31
C LEU A 48 36.46 -27.55 -9.40
N LEU A 49 35.24 -27.05 -9.16
CA LEU A 49 34.99 -25.97 -8.20
C LEU A 49 35.38 -26.36 -6.77
N THR A 50 35.21 -27.63 -6.40
CA THR A 50 35.67 -28.14 -5.10
C THR A 50 37.20 -28.12 -4.99
N GLN A 51 37.92 -28.40 -6.09
CA GLN A 51 39.39 -28.36 -6.14
C GLN A 51 39.95 -26.93 -6.09
N ILE A 52 39.31 -25.98 -6.78
CA ILE A 52 39.63 -24.55 -6.69
C ILE A 52 39.47 -24.05 -5.24
N GLY A 53 38.50 -24.63 -4.53
CA GLY A 53 38.27 -24.38 -3.11
C GLY A 53 37.52 -23.08 -2.83
N ARG A 54 37.11 -22.91 -1.57
CA ARG A 54 36.28 -21.80 -1.11
C ARG A 54 37.00 -20.45 -1.01
N SER A 55 38.34 -20.44 -1.06
CA SER A 55 39.16 -19.27 -0.78
C SER A 55 39.61 -18.50 -2.03
N ASN A 56 39.19 -18.94 -3.22
CA ASN A 56 39.55 -18.25 -4.45
C ASN A 56 38.90 -16.85 -4.49
N VAL A 57 39.73 -15.81 -4.48
CA VAL A 57 39.32 -14.41 -4.36
C VAL A 57 38.45 -13.96 -5.55
N HIS A 58 38.74 -14.43 -6.76
CA HIS A 58 37.99 -14.05 -7.95
C HIS A 58 36.56 -14.61 -7.95
N LEU A 59 36.39 -15.89 -7.58
CA LEU A 59 35.07 -16.50 -7.46
C LEU A 59 34.28 -15.89 -6.30
N LEU A 60 34.93 -15.64 -5.16
CA LEU A 60 34.27 -15.01 -4.01
C LEU A 60 33.83 -13.58 -4.33
N ALA A 61 34.67 -12.79 -5.00
CA ALA A 61 34.32 -11.45 -5.45
C ALA A 61 33.14 -11.47 -6.44
N ALA A 62 33.11 -12.42 -7.38
CA ALA A 62 31.99 -12.58 -8.30
C ALA A 62 30.69 -12.96 -7.57
N VAL A 63 30.74 -13.86 -6.58
CA VAL A 63 29.58 -14.25 -5.77
C VAL A 63 29.06 -13.06 -4.95
N ILE A 64 29.95 -12.29 -4.33
CA ILE A 64 29.58 -11.09 -3.57
C ILE A 64 28.94 -10.05 -4.50
N LEU A 65 29.54 -9.77 -5.66
CA LEU A 65 28.98 -8.85 -6.64
C LEU A 65 27.60 -9.32 -7.11
N CYS A 66 27.43 -10.58 -7.49
CA CYS A 66 26.12 -11.11 -7.86
C CYS A 66 25.10 -10.98 -6.72
N SER A 67 25.50 -11.17 -5.46
CA SER A 67 24.59 -11.00 -4.31
C SER A 67 24.15 -9.55 -4.09
N LEU A 68 25.02 -8.56 -4.37
CA LEU A 68 24.70 -7.14 -4.29
C LEU A 68 23.64 -6.71 -5.32
N SER A 69 23.44 -7.50 -6.39
CA SER A 69 22.34 -7.24 -7.33
C SER A 69 20.98 -7.27 -6.63
N TRP A 70 20.79 -8.12 -5.62
CA TRP A 70 19.55 -8.19 -4.84
C TRP A 70 19.33 -6.98 -3.94
N THR A 71 20.39 -6.33 -3.47
CA THR A 71 20.28 -5.02 -2.79
C THR A 71 19.62 -4.01 -3.72
N ILE A 72 20.12 -3.92 -4.96
CA ILE A 72 19.62 -2.95 -5.94
C ILE A 72 18.25 -3.35 -6.45
N GLY A 73 18.03 -4.65 -6.66
CA GLY A 73 16.72 -5.19 -6.99
C GLY A 73 15.67 -4.83 -5.93
N ALA A 74 16.00 -5.00 -4.65
CA ALA A 74 15.15 -4.63 -3.53
C ALA A 74 14.82 -3.13 -3.56
N LEU A 75 15.82 -2.26 -3.78
CA LEU A 75 15.60 -0.82 -3.92
C LEU A 75 14.56 -0.50 -5.01
N VAL A 76 14.72 -1.05 -6.22
CA VAL A 76 13.85 -0.74 -7.36
C VAL A 76 12.41 -1.26 -7.19
N ILE A 77 12.23 -2.48 -6.69
CA ILE A 77 10.89 -3.05 -6.49
C ILE A 77 10.16 -2.35 -5.34
N MET A 78 10.86 -2.08 -4.25
CA MET A 78 10.28 -1.58 -3.01
C MET A 78 10.11 -0.06 -2.94
N THR A 79 10.71 0.70 -3.85
CA THR A 79 10.50 2.16 -3.94
C THR A 79 9.01 2.53 -4.02
N SER A 80 8.17 1.63 -4.60
CA SER A 80 6.70 1.75 -4.63
C SER A 80 6.05 1.94 -3.25
N ALA A 81 6.69 1.57 -2.15
CA ALA A 81 6.16 1.74 -0.80
C ALA A 81 6.06 3.22 -0.37
N PHE A 82 6.95 4.08 -0.88
CA PHE A 82 7.00 5.51 -0.53
C PHE A 82 6.48 6.43 -1.65
N THR A 83 6.55 6.01 -2.92
CA THR A 83 6.05 6.84 -4.03
C THR A 83 4.52 6.92 -4.10
N SER A 84 3.82 5.98 -3.45
CA SER A 84 2.36 5.82 -3.46
C SER A 84 1.66 6.41 -2.22
N VAL A 85 2.42 7.02 -1.30
CA VAL A 85 1.85 7.60 -0.08
C VAL A 85 1.21 8.96 -0.42
N ASP A 86 -0.07 9.13 -0.06
CA ASP A 86 -0.72 10.43 -0.04
C ASP A 86 -0.54 11.02 1.36
N CYS A 87 0.36 12.00 1.51
CA CYS A 87 0.65 12.61 2.81
C CYS A 87 -0.20 13.87 3.09
N GLY A 88 -1.17 14.22 2.24
CA GLY A 88 -1.99 15.43 2.43
C GLY A 88 -1.16 16.72 2.36
N ASP A 89 -1.26 17.58 3.39
CA ASP A 89 -0.50 18.84 3.52
C ASP A 89 0.92 18.59 4.05
N CYS A 90 1.80 18.21 3.14
CA CYS A 90 3.16 17.74 3.41
C CYS A 90 4.16 18.87 3.64
N ASN A 91 4.00 19.66 4.70
CA ASN A 91 5.08 20.55 5.15
C ASN A 91 6.22 19.72 5.77
N GLY A 92 7.20 19.33 4.96
CA GLY A 92 8.42 18.65 5.39
C GLY A 92 8.60 17.19 4.97
N THR A 93 7.76 16.63 4.09
CA THR A 93 7.94 15.28 3.51
C THR A 93 8.16 15.32 1.99
N MET A 94 8.72 14.23 1.45
CA MET A 94 9.01 14.07 0.01
C MET A 94 7.75 14.27 -0.86
N ILE A 95 7.85 15.04 -1.95
CA ILE A 95 6.78 15.17 -2.95
C ILE A 95 6.58 13.84 -3.66
N THR A 96 5.38 13.28 -3.56
CA THR A 96 5.06 11.93 -4.08
C THR A 96 4.45 11.96 -5.48
N LEU A 97 4.42 10.79 -6.13
CA LEU A 97 3.90 10.62 -7.48
C LEU A 97 2.37 10.85 -7.53
N VAL A 98 1.69 10.54 -6.41
CA VAL A 98 0.26 10.82 -6.20
C VAL A 98 -0.03 12.31 -6.29
N GLN A 99 0.77 13.12 -5.59
CA GLN A 99 0.59 14.57 -5.53
C GLN A 99 0.87 15.23 -6.86
N GLU A 100 1.96 14.82 -7.52
CA GLU A 100 2.39 15.51 -8.72
C GLU A 100 1.48 15.25 -9.93
N PHE A 101 1.02 14.01 -10.11
CA PHE A 101 0.10 13.68 -11.21
C PHE A 101 -1.37 13.82 -10.85
N ASP A 102 -1.67 14.35 -9.67
CA ASP A 102 -3.00 14.53 -9.08
C ASP A 102 -3.84 13.26 -9.19
N LEU A 103 -3.36 12.20 -8.53
CA LEU A 103 -3.94 10.84 -8.58
C LEU A 103 -4.90 10.61 -7.41
N LYS A 104 -5.92 11.46 -7.31
CA LYS A 104 -6.99 11.38 -6.31
C LYS A 104 -8.28 10.79 -6.90
N ASP A 105 -9.22 10.44 -6.03
CA ASP A 105 -10.56 9.95 -6.37
C ASP A 105 -10.54 8.84 -7.44
N ASP A 106 -11.22 9.05 -8.57
CA ASP A 106 -11.34 8.10 -9.68
C ASP A 106 -9.99 7.73 -10.30
N ARG A 107 -8.91 8.48 -10.05
CA ARG A 107 -7.56 8.22 -10.58
C ARG A 107 -6.61 7.57 -9.57
N ALA A 108 -7.03 7.36 -8.32
CA ALA A 108 -6.19 6.78 -7.27
C ALA A 108 -5.67 5.37 -7.62
N TYR A 109 -6.46 4.58 -8.38
CA TYR A 109 -6.07 3.23 -8.77
C TYR A 109 -4.85 3.18 -9.71
N LEU A 110 -4.56 4.27 -10.44
CA LEU A 110 -3.46 4.31 -11.41
C LEU A 110 -2.09 4.11 -10.75
N MET A 111 -1.95 4.51 -9.48
CA MET A 111 -0.73 4.25 -8.70
C MET A 111 -0.53 2.77 -8.44
N GLU A 112 -1.56 2.09 -7.95
CA GLU A 112 -1.49 0.67 -7.67
C GLU A 112 -1.34 -0.15 -8.95
N LEU A 113 -1.97 0.30 -10.04
CA LEU A 113 -1.78 -0.25 -11.36
C LEU A 113 -0.33 -0.15 -11.85
N SER A 114 0.35 0.99 -11.61
CA SER A 114 1.77 1.16 -11.98
C SER A 114 2.70 0.19 -11.22
N THR A 115 2.43 -0.05 -9.94
CA THR A 115 3.16 -1.05 -9.13
C THR A 115 2.83 -2.46 -9.60
N SER A 116 1.58 -2.71 -9.99
CA SER A 116 1.14 -3.99 -10.55
C SER A 116 1.82 -4.30 -11.89
N PHE A 117 2.03 -3.29 -12.75
CA PHE A 117 2.78 -3.47 -14.00
C PHE A 117 4.22 -3.91 -13.76
N PHE A 118 4.89 -3.44 -12.72
CA PHE A 118 6.19 -4.01 -12.35
C PHE A 118 6.10 -5.51 -12.05
N MET A 119 5.06 -5.94 -11.32
CA MET A 119 4.87 -7.36 -10.97
C MET A 119 4.49 -8.21 -12.20
N VAL A 120 3.69 -7.67 -13.12
CA VAL A 120 3.40 -8.30 -14.42
C VAL A 120 4.68 -8.45 -15.25
N GLY A 121 5.49 -7.40 -15.30
CA GLY A 121 6.80 -7.44 -15.95
C GLY A 121 7.67 -8.54 -15.35
N ASN A 122 7.75 -8.61 -14.02
CA ASN A 122 8.51 -9.63 -13.30
C ASN A 122 8.05 -11.06 -13.63
N MET A 123 6.74 -11.28 -13.81
CA MET A 123 6.20 -12.56 -14.25
C MET A 123 6.67 -12.92 -15.67
N ILE A 124 6.57 -11.99 -16.62
CA ILE A 124 7.00 -12.18 -18.02
C ILE A 124 8.52 -12.41 -18.08
N GLY A 125 9.28 -11.60 -17.36
CA GLY A 125 10.73 -11.68 -17.28
C GLY A 125 11.21 -12.98 -16.67
N GLY A 126 10.56 -13.45 -15.60
CA GLY A 126 10.86 -14.74 -14.96
C GLY A 126 10.65 -15.94 -15.87
N ALA A 127 9.61 -15.94 -16.70
CA ALA A 127 9.35 -17.01 -17.66
C ALA A 127 10.29 -16.97 -18.87
N SER A 128 10.72 -15.77 -19.28
CA SER A 128 11.47 -15.57 -20.52
C SER A 128 13.00 -15.53 -20.30
N PHE A 129 13.48 -14.66 -19.42
CA PHE A 129 14.92 -14.37 -19.28
C PHE A 129 15.72 -15.50 -18.60
N THR A 130 15.06 -16.33 -17.80
CA THR A 130 15.68 -17.57 -17.27
C THR A 130 16.04 -18.52 -18.40
N HIS A 131 15.11 -18.77 -19.31
CA HIS A 131 15.33 -19.60 -20.50
C HIS A 131 16.35 -18.98 -21.47
N ILE A 132 16.28 -17.65 -21.67
CA ILE A 132 17.28 -16.92 -22.48
C ILE A 132 18.67 -17.05 -21.83
N GLY A 133 18.76 -17.02 -20.50
CA GLY A 133 20.00 -17.26 -19.75
C GLY A 133 20.57 -18.66 -19.98
N ASP A 134 19.73 -19.69 -20.04
CA ASP A 134 20.15 -21.06 -20.36
C ASP A 134 20.64 -21.19 -21.81
N LYS A 135 20.09 -20.39 -22.73
CA LYS A 135 20.43 -20.43 -24.16
C LYS A 135 21.70 -19.64 -24.49
N PHE A 136 21.79 -18.40 -24.02
CA PHE A 136 22.83 -17.45 -24.42
C PHE A 136 23.97 -17.29 -23.39
N GLY A 137 23.74 -17.66 -22.13
CA GLY A 137 24.70 -17.54 -21.03
C GLY A 137 24.16 -16.67 -19.90
N ARG A 138 24.70 -16.87 -18.69
CA ARG A 138 24.26 -16.13 -17.50
C ARG A 138 24.74 -14.69 -17.54
N ARG A 139 26.01 -14.50 -17.85
CA ARG A 139 26.68 -13.20 -17.89
C ARG A 139 26.01 -12.20 -18.85
N PRO A 140 25.79 -12.50 -20.15
CA PRO A 140 25.23 -11.51 -21.08
C PRO A 140 23.80 -11.10 -20.69
N VAL A 141 22.97 -12.05 -20.26
CA VAL A 141 21.58 -11.76 -19.86
C VAL A 141 21.54 -10.90 -18.61
N PHE A 142 22.35 -11.24 -17.59
CA PHE A 142 22.47 -10.44 -16.37
C PHE A 142 22.84 -8.97 -16.67
N LEU A 143 23.84 -8.75 -17.53
CA LEU A 143 24.35 -7.42 -17.85
C LEU A 143 23.37 -6.61 -18.71
N ILE A 144 22.82 -7.21 -19.77
CA ILE A 144 21.84 -6.55 -20.63
C ILE A 144 20.61 -6.15 -19.80
N CYS A 145 20.08 -7.07 -18.98
CA CYS A 145 18.94 -6.77 -18.13
C CYS A 145 19.25 -5.66 -17.12
N SER A 146 20.45 -5.65 -16.52
CA SER A 146 20.87 -4.59 -15.59
C SER A 146 20.97 -3.21 -16.27
N LEU A 147 21.47 -3.16 -17.52
CA LEU A 147 21.53 -1.94 -18.32
C LEU A 147 20.13 -1.41 -18.67
N PHE A 148 19.24 -2.29 -19.17
CA PHE A 148 17.87 -1.90 -19.50
C PHE A 148 17.04 -1.52 -18.26
N LEU A 149 17.27 -2.18 -17.12
CA LEU A 149 16.69 -1.81 -15.84
C LEU A 149 17.09 -0.38 -15.44
N SER A 150 18.37 -0.03 -15.62
CA SER A 150 18.89 1.33 -15.35
C SER A 150 18.28 2.36 -16.30
N LEU A 151 18.30 2.07 -17.61
CA LEU A 151 17.77 2.98 -18.63
C LEU A 151 16.28 3.26 -18.41
N SER A 152 15.49 2.22 -18.15
CA SER A 152 14.08 2.36 -17.87
C SER A 152 13.80 3.10 -16.55
N SER A 153 14.69 2.97 -15.55
CA SER A 153 14.60 3.73 -14.29
C SER A 153 14.88 5.22 -14.52
N CYS A 154 15.89 5.57 -15.33
CA CYS A 154 16.16 6.94 -15.76
C CYS A 154 14.95 7.57 -16.48
N ILE A 155 14.38 6.85 -17.45
CA ILE A 155 13.21 7.34 -18.20
C ILE A 155 12.02 7.53 -17.25
N SER A 156 11.82 6.61 -16.29
CA SER A 156 10.74 6.75 -15.31
C SER A 156 10.92 7.97 -14.42
N ALA A 157 12.15 8.28 -14.00
CA ALA A 157 12.44 9.48 -13.21
C ALA A 157 12.17 10.76 -14.01
N LEU A 158 12.42 10.78 -15.32
CA LEU A 158 12.17 11.95 -16.17
C LEU A 158 10.73 12.02 -16.71
N SER A 159 9.88 11.04 -16.39
CA SER A 159 8.55 10.96 -16.96
C SER A 159 7.64 12.11 -16.50
N THR A 160 6.86 12.64 -17.43
CA THR A 160 5.83 13.69 -17.22
C THR A 160 4.41 13.15 -17.34
N SER A 161 4.26 11.84 -17.52
CA SER A 161 2.96 11.17 -17.66
C SER A 161 2.98 9.86 -16.88
N ILE A 162 1.90 9.62 -16.12
CA ILE A 162 1.70 8.37 -15.36
C ILE A 162 1.74 7.14 -16.25
N TYR A 163 1.28 7.24 -17.51
CA TYR A 163 1.28 6.11 -18.44
C TYR A 163 2.70 5.73 -18.88
N THR A 164 3.55 6.73 -19.14
CA THR A 164 4.97 6.50 -19.44
C THR A 164 5.69 5.91 -18.24
N PHE A 165 5.42 6.43 -17.04
CA PHE A 165 5.94 5.87 -15.79
C PHE A 165 5.54 4.40 -15.63
N ALA A 166 4.24 4.09 -15.80
CA ALA A 166 3.69 2.75 -15.65
C ALA A 166 4.25 1.76 -16.68
N PHE A 167 4.43 2.20 -17.94
CA PHE A 167 5.10 1.39 -18.97
C PHE A 167 6.59 1.15 -18.65
N CYS A 168 7.30 2.14 -18.12
CA CYS A 168 8.66 1.93 -17.64
C CYS A 168 8.70 0.93 -16.48
N ARG A 169 7.75 0.99 -15.54
CA ARG A 169 7.64 0.00 -14.45
C ARG A 169 7.47 -1.43 -14.99
N LEU A 170 6.70 -1.64 -16.07
CA LEU A 170 6.58 -2.93 -16.75
C LEU A 170 7.94 -3.45 -17.24
N ILE A 171 8.71 -2.61 -17.93
CA ILE A 171 10.05 -2.95 -18.44
C ILE A 171 11.01 -3.23 -17.27
N GLN A 172 11.01 -2.37 -16.24
CA GLN A 172 11.81 -2.57 -15.04
C GLN A 172 11.49 -3.91 -14.38
N GLY A 173 10.21 -4.28 -14.29
CA GLY A 173 9.79 -5.59 -13.78
C GLY A 173 10.38 -6.75 -14.56
N ALA A 174 10.30 -6.72 -15.89
CA ALA A 174 10.82 -7.77 -16.74
C ALA A 174 12.35 -7.90 -16.65
N CYS A 175 13.05 -6.78 -16.68
CA CYS A 175 14.51 -6.75 -16.56
C CYS A 175 14.99 -7.07 -15.12
N TYR A 176 14.20 -6.75 -14.10
CA TYR A 176 14.51 -7.06 -12.70
C TYR A 176 14.72 -8.57 -12.51
N THR A 177 13.85 -9.42 -13.06
CA THR A 177 14.00 -10.88 -12.94
C THR A 177 15.22 -11.38 -13.70
N GLY A 178 15.41 -10.88 -14.93
CA GLY A 178 16.57 -11.22 -15.76
C GLY A 178 17.90 -10.80 -15.13
N ALA A 179 17.93 -9.72 -14.35
CA ALA A 179 19.11 -9.31 -13.60
C ALA A 179 19.28 -10.15 -12.31
N ASN A 180 18.27 -10.20 -11.44
CA ASN A 180 18.40 -10.75 -10.09
C ASN A 180 18.38 -12.29 -10.04
N LEU A 181 17.48 -12.92 -10.79
CA LEU A 181 17.34 -14.38 -10.77
C LEU A 181 18.51 -15.05 -11.51
N VAL A 182 18.91 -14.49 -12.66
CA VAL A 182 20.07 -15.01 -13.41
C VAL A 182 21.37 -14.76 -12.64
N ALA A 183 21.52 -13.63 -11.93
CA ALA A 183 22.67 -13.41 -11.06
C ALA A 183 22.72 -14.41 -9.90
N TRP A 184 21.58 -14.76 -9.30
CA TRP A 184 21.51 -15.81 -8.27
C TRP A 184 21.95 -17.16 -8.81
N VAL A 185 21.44 -17.58 -9.99
CA VAL A 185 21.87 -18.81 -10.65
C VAL A 185 23.37 -18.76 -10.99
N ALA A 186 23.86 -17.63 -11.48
CA ALA A 186 25.28 -17.43 -11.79
C ALA A 186 26.16 -17.60 -10.55
N ALA A 187 25.81 -16.94 -9.44
CA ALA A 187 26.54 -17.07 -8.18
C ALA A 187 26.51 -18.50 -7.64
N TYR A 188 25.38 -19.20 -7.78
CA TYR A 188 25.22 -20.59 -7.34
C TYR A 188 26.08 -21.57 -8.17
N GLU A 189 26.14 -21.38 -9.50
CA GLU A 189 26.97 -22.15 -10.43
C GLU A 189 28.46 -21.83 -10.24
N LEU A 190 28.84 -20.59 -9.91
CA LEU A 190 30.22 -20.20 -9.60
C LEU A 190 30.69 -20.69 -8.21
N SER A 191 29.76 -20.97 -7.30
CA SER A 191 30.07 -21.37 -5.93
C SER A 191 30.46 -22.85 -5.85
N PRO A 192 31.56 -23.19 -5.16
CA PRO A 192 31.84 -24.57 -4.75
C PRO A 192 30.68 -25.13 -3.92
N PRO A 193 30.39 -26.45 -3.99
CA PRO A 193 29.27 -27.05 -3.26
C PRO A 193 29.23 -26.73 -1.77
N SER A 194 30.39 -26.63 -1.12
CA SER A 194 30.51 -26.27 0.31
C SER A 194 30.14 -24.82 0.64
N LEU A 195 30.15 -23.92 -0.34
CA LEU A 195 29.84 -22.49 -0.18
C LEU A 195 28.37 -22.15 -0.53
N ARG A 196 27.65 -23.02 -1.24
CA ARG A 196 26.30 -22.74 -1.78
C ARG A 196 25.26 -22.30 -0.74
N SER A 197 25.28 -22.91 0.45
CA SER A 197 24.40 -22.51 1.56
C SER A 197 24.70 -21.09 2.04
N PHE A 198 25.99 -20.74 2.14
CA PHE A 198 26.41 -19.38 2.48
C PHE A 198 26.05 -18.39 1.37
N THR A 199 26.23 -18.75 0.09
CA THR A 199 25.81 -17.92 -1.04
C THR A 199 24.32 -17.61 -0.96
N THR A 200 23.46 -18.60 -0.68
CA THR A 200 22.01 -18.37 -0.53
C THR A 200 21.69 -17.44 0.64
N PHE A 201 22.36 -17.63 1.78
CA PHE A 201 22.21 -16.78 2.95
C PHE A 201 22.65 -15.33 2.69
N LEU A 202 23.77 -15.15 1.96
CA LEU A 202 24.29 -13.84 1.58
C LEU A 202 23.30 -13.03 0.74
N PHE A 203 22.65 -13.69 -0.24
CA PHE A 203 21.58 -13.06 -1.04
C PHE A 203 20.38 -12.62 -0.19
N GLY A 204 20.03 -13.38 0.85
CA GLY A 204 19.00 -12.99 1.81
C GLY A 204 19.38 -11.74 2.62
N ILE A 205 20.63 -11.63 3.06
CA ILE A 205 21.14 -10.44 3.75
C ILE A 205 21.12 -9.22 2.82
N THR A 206 21.64 -9.36 1.59
CA THR A 206 21.71 -8.23 0.65
C THR A 206 20.31 -7.74 0.27
N TRP A 207 19.32 -8.63 0.17
CA TRP A 207 17.91 -8.24 0.05
C TRP A 207 17.44 -7.36 1.21
N VAL A 208 17.64 -7.79 2.46
CA VAL A 208 17.21 -7.02 3.64
C VAL A 208 17.92 -5.67 3.71
N VAL A 209 19.22 -5.61 3.37
CA VAL A 209 19.96 -4.35 3.30
C VAL A 209 19.32 -3.41 2.28
N GLY A 210 19.06 -3.89 1.06
CA GLY A 210 18.41 -3.08 0.02
C GLY A 210 17.00 -2.65 0.40
N TYR A 211 16.24 -3.55 1.02
CA TYR A 211 14.92 -3.26 1.56
C TYR A 211 14.99 -2.11 2.57
N CYS A 212 15.84 -2.21 3.60
CA CYS A 212 15.93 -1.21 4.67
C CYS A 212 16.47 0.14 4.17
N LEU A 213 17.30 0.15 3.12
CA LEU A 213 17.86 1.38 2.53
C LEU A 213 16.81 2.25 1.83
N VAL A 214 15.65 1.71 1.45
CA VAL A 214 14.58 2.50 0.79
C VAL A 214 14.08 3.63 1.71
N ALA A 215 13.91 3.36 3.01
CA ALA A 215 13.36 4.34 3.94
C ALA A 215 14.29 5.56 4.15
N PRO A 216 15.61 5.40 4.43
CA PRO A 216 16.55 6.51 4.46
C PRO A 216 16.61 7.27 3.13
N LEU A 217 16.61 6.57 1.99
CA LEU A 217 16.60 7.23 0.68
C LEU A 217 15.34 8.08 0.49
N ALA A 218 14.17 7.58 0.89
CA ALA A 218 12.93 8.33 0.85
C ALA A 218 12.92 9.53 1.82
N TYR A 219 13.56 9.40 2.99
CA TYR A 219 13.66 10.47 4.00
C TYR A 219 14.51 11.64 3.51
N PHE A 220 15.66 11.35 2.88
CA PHE A 220 16.58 12.38 2.39
C PHE A 220 16.23 12.91 0.98
N SER A 221 15.24 12.32 0.30
CA SER A 221 14.86 12.72 -1.04
C SER A 221 13.79 13.82 -1.01
N PRO A 222 13.99 14.98 -1.67
CA PRO A 222 12.96 16.00 -1.76
C PRO A 222 11.76 15.58 -2.63
N THR A 223 11.99 14.76 -3.65
CA THR A 223 10.98 14.30 -4.61
C THR A 223 11.15 12.84 -4.96
N TRP A 224 10.07 12.17 -5.40
CA TRP A 224 10.12 10.80 -5.90
C TRP A 224 11.08 10.63 -7.09
N ARG A 225 11.26 11.69 -7.91
CA ARG A 225 12.24 11.70 -9.01
C ARG A 225 13.66 11.64 -8.50
N PHE A 226 13.97 12.45 -7.48
CA PHE A 226 15.30 12.42 -6.87
C PHE A 226 15.59 11.04 -6.29
N MET A 227 14.64 10.46 -5.54
CA MET A 227 14.77 9.10 -5.01
C MET A 227 15.03 8.06 -6.12
N THR A 228 14.24 8.09 -7.20
CA THR A 228 14.40 7.17 -8.34
C THR A 228 15.75 7.39 -9.05
N GLY A 229 16.16 8.64 -9.22
CA GLY A 229 17.45 9.01 -9.80
C GLY A 229 18.64 8.53 -8.96
N SER A 230 18.57 8.70 -7.63
CA SER A 230 19.58 8.24 -6.68
C SER A 230 19.77 6.71 -6.67
N ILE A 231 18.73 5.95 -7.03
CA ILE A 231 18.83 4.48 -7.19
C ILE A 231 19.45 4.13 -8.56
N THR A 232 19.17 4.92 -9.59
CA THR A 232 19.54 4.58 -10.97
C THR A 232 21.04 4.77 -11.25
N VAL A 233 21.66 5.83 -10.72
CA VAL A 233 23.09 6.12 -10.97
C VAL A 233 24.02 5.02 -10.39
N PRO A 234 23.86 4.57 -9.13
CA PRO A 234 24.62 3.45 -8.59
C PRO A 234 24.38 2.14 -9.34
N LEU A 235 23.16 1.90 -9.83
CA LEU A 235 22.84 0.69 -10.61
C LEU A 235 23.64 0.63 -11.92
N LEU A 236 23.79 1.75 -12.63
CA LEU A 236 24.57 1.80 -13.87
C LEU A 236 26.06 1.53 -13.63
N ILE A 237 26.61 2.16 -12.58
CA ILE A 237 28.01 1.94 -12.16
C ILE A 237 28.22 0.48 -11.75
N PHE A 238 27.29 -0.06 -10.97
CA PHE A 238 27.34 -1.45 -10.54
C PHE A 238 27.27 -2.44 -11.72
N ALA A 239 26.42 -2.18 -12.72
CA ALA A 239 26.36 -2.99 -13.93
C ALA A 239 27.70 -2.99 -14.68
N LEU A 240 28.39 -1.85 -14.73
CA LEU A 240 29.73 -1.73 -15.32
C LEU A 240 30.79 -2.49 -14.51
N ILE A 241 30.75 -2.41 -13.18
CA ILE A 241 31.66 -3.20 -12.31
C ILE A 241 31.44 -4.70 -12.52
N CYS A 242 30.17 -5.13 -12.58
CA CYS A 242 29.80 -6.50 -12.87
C CYS A 242 30.28 -6.94 -14.26
N TYR A 243 30.26 -6.06 -15.26
CA TYR A 243 30.78 -6.34 -16.60
C TYR A 243 32.27 -6.72 -16.56
N LEU A 244 33.06 -6.05 -15.72
CA LEU A 244 34.52 -6.26 -15.62
C LEU A 244 34.88 -7.51 -14.80
N LEU A 245 34.15 -7.76 -13.70
CA LEU A 245 34.58 -8.73 -12.69
C LEU A 245 33.84 -10.07 -12.73
N VAL A 246 32.59 -10.11 -13.20
CA VAL A 246 31.80 -11.36 -13.20
C VAL A 246 32.10 -12.18 -14.45
N PRO A 247 32.72 -13.38 -14.33
CA PRO A 247 32.93 -14.25 -15.47
C PRO A 247 31.64 -15.00 -15.84
N GLU A 248 31.63 -15.63 -17.02
CA GLU A 248 30.57 -16.60 -17.37
C GLU A 248 30.69 -17.85 -16.48
N THR A 249 29.62 -18.64 -16.32
CA THR A 249 29.66 -19.83 -15.45
C THR A 249 30.31 -21.04 -16.11
N LEU A 250 31.05 -21.82 -15.31
CA LEU A 250 31.68 -23.05 -15.79
C LEU A 250 30.63 -24.06 -16.26
N HIS A 251 29.52 -24.22 -15.52
CA HIS A 251 28.42 -25.12 -15.88
C HIS A 251 27.83 -24.80 -17.25
N PHE A 252 27.62 -23.52 -17.58
CA PHE A 252 27.11 -23.12 -18.89
C PHE A 252 28.11 -23.43 -20.01
N LEU A 253 29.39 -23.11 -19.82
CA LEU A 253 30.43 -23.36 -20.82
C LEU A 253 30.57 -24.85 -21.13
N VAL A 254 30.50 -25.69 -20.09
CA VAL A 254 30.51 -27.14 -20.20
C VAL A 254 29.23 -27.65 -20.88
N SER A 255 28.06 -27.19 -20.45
CA SER A 255 26.77 -27.61 -21.03
C SER A 255 26.65 -27.27 -22.53
N LYS A 256 27.18 -26.12 -22.97
CA LYS A 256 27.16 -25.70 -24.38
C LYS A 256 28.35 -26.23 -25.20
N LYS A 257 29.14 -27.17 -24.68
CA LYS A 257 30.31 -27.75 -25.34
C LYS A 257 31.31 -26.68 -25.84
N LYS A 258 31.40 -25.53 -25.13
CA LYS A 258 32.29 -24.41 -25.49
C LYS A 258 33.68 -24.62 -24.88
N ALA A 259 34.37 -25.66 -25.34
CA ALA A 259 35.63 -26.10 -24.78
C ALA A 259 36.65 -24.95 -24.67
N GLU A 260 37.01 -24.31 -25.79
CA GLU A 260 38.03 -23.24 -25.81
C GLU A 260 37.76 -22.10 -24.80
N LYS A 261 36.49 -21.72 -24.62
CA LYS A 261 36.11 -20.68 -23.64
C LYS A 261 36.19 -21.18 -22.21
N ALA A 262 35.86 -22.45 -21.94
CA ALA A 262 36.08 -23.07 -20.65
C ALA A 262 37.57 -23.15 -20.29
N HIS A 263 38.44 -23.26 -21.30
CA HIS A 263 39.89 -23.35 -21.12
C HIS A 263 40.43 -22.03 -20.58
N LYS A 264 40.15 -20.96 -21.33
CA LYS A 264 40.50 -19.57 -20.97
C LYS A 264 39.90 -19.16 -19.63
N TRP A 265 38.73 -19.70 -19.29
CA TRP A 265 38.09 -19.49 -17.99
C TRP A 265 38.90 -20.11 -16.85
N LEU A 266 39.33 -21.38 -17.00
CA LEU A 266 40.14 -22.07 -15.99
C LEU A 266 41.51 -21.41 -15.85
N GLU A 267 42.17 -21.10 -16.97
CA GLU A 267 43.44 -20.38 -16.99
C GLU A 267 43.39 -19.07 -16.20
N LYS A 268 42.29 -18.32 -16.33
CA LYS A 268 42.10 -17.04 -15.63
C LYS A 268 41.89 -17.19 -14.11
N ILE A 269 41.31 -18.30 -13.66
CA ILE A 269 40.89 -18.47 -12.25
C ILE A 269 41.89 -19.27 -11.44
N ASP A 270 42.49 -20.30 -12.04
CA ASP A 270 43.52 -21.12 -11.44
C ASP A 270 44.33 -21.85 -12.53
N SER A 271 45.50 -21.29 -12.86
CA SER A 271 46.41 -21.84 -13.87
C SER A 271 47.04 -23.17 -13.46
N THR A 272 47.03 -23.55 -12.17
CA THR A 272 47.64 -24.79 -11.68
C THR A 272 46.83 -26.05 -12.01
N LEU A 273 45.53 -25.87 -12.28
CA LEU A 273 44.62 -26.95 -12.66
C LEU A 273 44.75 -27.35 -14.14
N MET A 274 45.44 -26.54 -14.95
CA MET A 274 45.67 -26.77 -16.38
C MET A 274 46.55 -27.99 -16.65
N GLU A 275 47.56 -28.20 -15.82
CA GLU A 275 48.54 -29.29 -15.96
C GLU A 275 47.95 -30.67 -15.70
N LYS A 276 46.71 -30.73 -15.17
CA LYS A 276 46.02 -31.96 -14.72
C LYS A 276 44.75 -32.29 -15.50
N ALA A 277 44.44 -31.58 -16.59
CA ALA A 277 43.12 -31.60 -17.20
C ALA A 277 43.08 -32.20 -18.62
N ASP A 278 42.93 -33.53 -18.71
CA ASP A 278 42.34 -34.26 -19.87
C ASP A 278 40.81 -33.99 -20.05
N PHE A 279 40.29 -32.99 -19.33
CA PHE A 279 38.88 -32.61 -19.26
C PHE A 279 38.28 -32.20 -20.62
N PHE A 280 39.13 -31.75 -21.55
CA PHE A 280 38.77 -31.23 -22.87
C PHE A 280 38.35 -32.31 -23.88
N THR A 281 39.02 -33.45 -23.85
CA THR A 281 38.79 -34.56 -24.77
C THR A 281 37.45 -35.24 -24.48
N TYR A 282 37.05 -35.31 -23.20
CA TYR A 282 35.77 -35.86 -22.73
C TYR A 282 34.55 -34.97 -23.05
N LEU A 283 34.71 -33.65 -22.98
CA LEU A 283 33.64 -32.69 -23.32
C LEU A 283 33.22 -32.77 -24.80
N SER A 284 34.16 -33.20 -25.63
CA SER A 284 34.00 -33.39 -27.07
C SER A 284 33.33 -34.72 -27.42
N SER A 285 33.32 -35.71 -26.51
CA SER A 285 32.76 -37.06 -26.71
C SER A 285 31.39 -37.30 -26.04
N ARG A 286 30.79 -36.27 -25.41
CA ARG A 286 29.47 -36.39 -24.77
C ARG A 286 28.37 -36.52 -25.83
N ASP A 287 27.85 -37.74 -26.02
CA ASP A 287 26.81 -38.08 -27.01
C ASP A 287 25.48 -37.34 -26.79
N ASP A 288 24.87 -36.89 -27.90
CA ASP A 288 23.59 -36.16 -27.96
C ASP A 288 22.35 -37.06 -27.70
N ILE A 289 22.55 -38.36 -27.50
CA ILE A 289 21.49 -39.36 -27.33
C ILE A 289 20.80 -39.22 -25.96
N ALA A 290 21.57 -38.95 -24.90
CA ALA A 290 21.05 -38.83 -23.53
C ALA A 290 20.11 -37.62 -23.35
N ASP A 291 20.38 -36.50 -24.02
CA ASP A 291 19.56 -35.28 -23.90
C ASP A 291 18.20 -35.45 -24.61
N LYS A 292 18.13 -36.22 -25.72
CA LYS A 292 16.89 -36.54 -26.43
C LYS A 292 15.98 -37.51 -25.66
N GLU A 293 16.57 -38.49 -24.96
CA GLU A 293 15.80 -39.41 -24.11
C GLU A 293 15.16 -38.69 -22.90
N ILE A 294 15.86 -37.71 -22.32
CA ILE A 294 15.36 -36.90 -21.19
C ILE A 294 14.17 -36.01 -21.63
N GLU A 295 14.22 -35.42 -22.83
CA GLU A 295 13.12 -34.58 -23.36
C GLU A 295 11.86 -35.39 -23.69
N SER A 296 12.02 -36.57 -24.32
CA SER A 296 10.92 -37.50 -24.60
C SER A 296 10.24 -37.96 -23.30
N SER A 297 11.04 -38.33 -22.29
CA SER A 297 10.56 -38.76 -20.97
C SER A 297 9.77 -37.67 -20.23
N LYS A 298 10.20 -36.39 -20.29
CA LYS A 298 9.47 -35.26 -19.65
C LYS A 298 8.07 -35.05 -20.24
N SER A 299 7.91 -35.13 -21.57
CA SER A 299 6.63 -34.92 -22.24
C SER A 299 5.61 -36.01 -21.91
N SER A 300 6.07 -37.27 -21.88
CA SER A 300 5.28 -38.44 -21.49
C SER A 300 4.92 -38.42 -20.00
N PHE A 301 5.79 -37.87 -19.15
CA PHE A 301 5.55 -37.79 -17.71
C PHE A 301 4.54 -36.68 -17.32
N LEU A 302 4.54 -35.54 -18.02
CA LEU A 302 3.61 -34.43 -17.76
C LEU A 302 2.15 -34.83 -17.99
N SER A 303 1.88 -35.62 -19.04
CA SER A 303 0.54 -36.13 -19.36
C SER A 303 0.03 -37.09 -18.29
N VAL A 304 0.91 -37.94 -17.73
CA VAL A 304 0.60 -38.85 -16.62
C VAL A 304 0.32 -38.10 -15.31
N LEU A 305 1.00 -36.98 -15.06
CA LEU A 305 0.78 -36.15 -13.87
C LEU A 305 -0.62 -35.52 -13.85
N ILE A 306 -1.10 -35.03 -15.01
CA ILE A 306 -2.43 -34.43 -15.17
C ILE A 306 -3.55 -35.45 -14.96
N GLN A 307 -3.28 -36.73 -15.18
CA GLN A 307 -4.28 -37.79 -14.99
C GLN A 307 -4.49 -38.17 -13.51
N ASN A 308 -3.54 -37.84 -12.62
CA ASN A 308 -3.63 -38.21 -11.21
C ASN A 308 -4.28 -37.10 -10.36
N LYS A 309 -5.51 -37.36 -9.90
CA LYS A 309 -6.33 -36.45 -9.08
C LYS A 309 -5.61 -35.97 -7.80
N LEU A 310 -4.76 -36.79 -7.20
CA LEU A 310 -4.02 -36.42 -5.97
C LEU A 310 -2.93 -35.38 -6.25
N PHE A 311 -2.20 -35.54 -7.36
CA PHE A 311 -1.18 -34.58 -7.78
C PHE A 311 -1.78 -33.24 -8.18
N ILE A 312 -2.96 -33.25 -8.82
CA ILE A 312 -3.71 -32.02 -9.09
C ILE A 312 -4.06 -31.33 -7.77
N LEU A 313 -4.65 -32.05 -6.80
CA LEU A 313 -4.99 -31.48 -5.49
C LEU A 313 -3.77 -30.84 -4.80
N TYR A 314 -2.64 -31.55 -4.70
CA TYR A 314 -1.44 -31.02 -4.07
C TYR A 314 -0.85 -29.83 -4.82
N SER A 315 -0.83 -29.87 -6.15
CA SER A 315 -0.35 -28.77 -6.97
C SER A 315 -1.24 -27.53 -6.83
N THR A 316 -2.57 -27.71 -6.82
CA THR A 316 -3.52 -26.61 -6.62
C THR A 316 -3.37 -25.98 -5.24
N VAL A 317 -3.24 -26.80 -4.19
CA VAL A 317 -2.99 -26.29 -2.83
C VAL A 317 -1.68 -25.52 -2.77
N LEU A 318 -0.59 -26.04 -3.34
CA LEU A 318 0.70 -25.35 -3.36
C LEU A 318 0.67 -24.04 -4.14
N VAL A 319 0.02 -24.01 -5.30
CA VAL A 319 -0.20 -22.76 -6.05
C VAL A 319 -0.95 -21.75 -5.20
N TYR A 320 -2.01 -22.16 -4.50
CA TYR A 320 -2.76 -21.28 -3.61
C TYR A 320 -1.87 -20.74 -2.47
N LEU A 321 -1.10 -21.60 -1.80
CA LEU A 321 -0.21 -21.20 -0.71
C LEU A 321 0.84 -20.19 -1.20
N TRP A 322 1.52 -20.49 -2.31
CA TRP A 322 2.51 -19.57 -2.88
C TRP A 322 1.88 -18.23 -3.29
N THR A 323 0.67 -18.26 -3.85
CA THR A 323 -0.07 -17.04 -4.23
C THR A 323 -0.44 -16.22 -3.01
N CYS A 324 -0.95 -16.85 -1.96
CA CYS A 324 -1.28 -16.19 -0.69
C CYS A 324 -0.05 -15.58 -0.04
N ASP A 325 1.05 -16.33 0.05
CA ASP A 325 2.29 -15.84 0.62
C ASP A 325 2.86 -14.67 -0.18
N ASN A 326 2.82 -14.69 -1.52
CA ASN A 326 3.23 -13.55 -2.33
C ASN A 326 2.32 -12.33 -2.10
N PHE A 327 1.00 -12.53 -2.08
CA PHE A 327 0.04 -11.45 -1.82
C PHE A 327 0.27 -10.81 -0.45
N ILE A 328 0.34 -11.63 0.61
CA ILE A 328 0.54 -11.17 1.98
C ILE A 328 1.92 -10.55 2.13
N TYR A 329 2.99 -11.17 1.61
CA TYR A 329 4.34 -10.64 1.71
C TYR A 329 4.47 -9.22 1.14
N PHE A 330 4.03 -9.01 -0.11
CA PHE A 330 4.10 -7.69 -0.75
C PHE A 330 3.04 -6.74 -0.18
N GLY A 331 1.86 -7.24 0.20
CA GLY A 331 0.81 -6.43 0.81
C GLY A 331 1.27 -5.83 2.15
N LEU A 332 1.88 -6.64 3.01
CA LEU A 332 2.45 -6.17 4.29
C LEU A 332 3.56 -5.13 4.09
N SER A 333 4.40 -5.35 3.09
CA SER A 333 5.52 -4.47 2.73
C SER A 333 5.06 -3.12 2.17
N LEU A 334 3.99 -3.13 1.37
CA LEU A 334 3.46 -1.93 0.71
C LEU A 334 2.54 -1.12 1.64
N TYR A 335 1.79 -1.79 2.52
CA TYR A 335 0.87 -1.14 3.46
C TYR A 335 1.56 -0.62 4.72
N SER A 336 2.80 -1.03 5.00
CA SER A 336 3.51 -0.63 6.22
C SER A 336 3.72 0.87 6.40
N THR A 337 3.74 1.62 5.30
CA THR A 337 3.85 3.08 5.32
C THR A 337 2.55 3.78 5.69
N GLN A 338 1.41 3.05 5.70
CA GLN A 338 0.10 3.53 6.14
C GLN A 338 -0.27 3.11 7.58
N LEU A 339 0.55 2.30 8.22
CA LEU A 339 0.39 2.01 9.65
C LEU A 339 0.60 3.28 10.48
N ALA A 340 -0.16 3.40 11.56
CA ALA A 340 0.00 4.49 12.52
C ALA A 340 1.43 4.56 13.10
N GLY A 341 1.86 5.75 13.50
CA GLY A 341 3.23 6.04 13.92
C GLY A 341 4.14 6.50 12.78
N ASN A 342 5.45 6.24 12.89
CA ASN A 342 6.44 6.72 11.93
C ASN A 342 6.62 5.73 10.76
N MET A 343 6.24 6.15 9.54
CA MET A 343 6.30 5.31 8.34
C MET A 343 7.70 4.75 8.02
N TYR A 344 8.77 5.51 8.29
CA TYR A 344 10.15 5.08 8.03
C TYR A 344 10.59 3.99 8.99
N VAL A 345 10.28 4.15 10.28
CA VAL A 345 10.59 3.16 11.31
C VAL A 345 9.79 1.87 11.06
N ASN A 346 8.49 1.99 10.80
CA ASN A 346 7.62 0.85 10.51
C ASN A 346 8.15 0.03 9.32
N TYR A 347 8.56 0.72 8.26
CA TYR A 347 9.10 0.10 7.05
C TYR A 347 10.42 -0.64 7.30
N ILE A 348 11.36 -0.04 8.05
CA ILE A 348 12.66 -0.66 8.38
C ILE A 348 12.46 -1.90 9.26
N LEU A 349 11.59 -1.82 10.29
CA LEU A 349 11.34 -2.95 11.20
C LEU A 349 10.81 -4.17 10.45
N ILE A 350 9.95 -3.97 9.44
CA ILE A 350 9.40 -5.04 8.60
C ILE A 350 10.47 -5.69 7.73
N GLY A 351 11.46 -4.93 7.25
CA GLY A 351 12.61 -5.50 6.54
C GLY A 351 13.50 -6.33 7.48
N LEU A 352 13.80 -5.80 8.68
CA LEU A 352 14.69 -6.45 9.65
C LEU A 352 14.12 -7.77 10.21
N VAL A 353 12.80 -7.90 10.30
CA VAL A 353 12.15 -9.11 10.85
C VAL A 353 12.38 -10.35 9.99
N GLU A 354 12.84 -10.21 8.74
CA GLU A 354 13.19 -11.34 7.88
C GLU A 354 14.49 -12.03 8.29
N LEU A 355 15.45 -11.31 8.88
CA LEU A 355 16.76 -11.88 9.25
C LEU A 355 16.63 -13.01 10.28
N PRO A 356 15.87 -12.86 11.39
CA PRO A 356 15.58 -13.97 12.29
C PRO A 356 14.93 -15.17 11.58
N ALA A 357 14.02 -14.93 10.65
CA ALA A 357 13.31 -15.99 9.93
C ALA A 357 14.29 -16.86 9.12
N TYR A 358 15.27 -16.25 8.44
CA TYR A 358 16.29 -16.99 7.67
C TYR A 358 17.18 -17.88 8.53
N ILE A 359 17.43 -17.50 9.79
CA ILE A 359 18.30 -18.23 10.72
C ILE A 359 17.54 -19.36 11.43
N PHE A 360 16.36 -19.08 11.98
CA PHE A 360 15.62 -20.05 12.80
C PHE A 360 14.92 -21.13 11.98
N MET A 361 14.54 -20.81 10.74
CA MET A 361 13.66 -21.70 9.97
C MET A 361 14.26 -23.07 9.62
N PRO A 362 15.54 -23.20 9.20
CA PRO A 362 16.15 -24.51 8.99
C PRO A 362 16.12 -25.40 10.24
N ILE A 363 16.28 -24.81 11.42
CA ILE A 363 16.23 -25.50 12.72
C ILE A 363 14.80 -25.95 13.03
N LEU A 364 13.81 -25.07 12.81
CA LEU A 364 12.40 -25.39 13.04
C LEU A 364 11.89 -26.50 12.13
N ILE A 365 12.25 -26.47 10.83
CA ILE A 365 11.87 -27.50 9.86
C ILE A 365 12.44 -28.86 10.26
N SER A 366 13.72 -28.94 10.64
CA SER A 366 14.35 -30.20 11.05
C SER A 366 13.74 -30.76 12.34
N ARG A 367 13.33 -29.91 13.28
CA ARG A 367 12.76 -30.34 14.57
C ARG A 367 11.28 -30.72 14.50
N PHE A 368 10.43 -29.93 13.83
CA PHE A 368 8.97 -30.10 13.89
C PHE A 368 8.33 -30.64 12.60
N GLY A 369 9.07 -30.68 11.49
CA GLY A 369 8.53 -31.08 10.19
C GLY A 369 7.92 -29.90 9.42
N ARG A 370 7.78 -30.04 8.11
CA ARG A 370 7.41 -28.92 7.23
C ARG A 370 5.93 -28.56 7.35
N LYS A 371 5.06 -29.57 7.43
CA LYS A 371 3.61 -29.36 7.42
C LYS A 371 3.17 -28.56 8.65
N PHE A 372 3.67 -28.96 9.82
CA PHE A 372 3.35 -28.29 11.08
C PHE A 372 3.82 -26.85 11.08
N ILE A 373 5.05 -26.59 10.62
CA ILE A 373 5.59 -25.22 10.61
C ILE A 373 4.84 -24.34 9.61
N VAL A 374 4.58 -24.79 8.38
CA VAL A 374 3.84 -23.99 7.39
C VAL A 374 2.42 -23.69 7.88
N SER A 375 1.71 -24.69 8.40
CA SER A 375 0.34 -24.49 8.90
C SER A 375 0.33 -23.59 10.15
N GLY A 376 1.23 -23.82 11.09
CA GLY A 376 1.36 -23.03 12.32
C GLY A 376 1.73 -21.57 12.05
N SER A 377 2.65 -21.32 11.12
CA SER A 377 3.00 -19.95 10.69
C SER A 377 1.82 -19.20 10.09
N HIS A 378 1.04 -19.84 9.24
CA HIS A 378 -0.16 -19.24 8.66
C HIS A 378 -1.25 -18.96 9.71
N PHE A 379 -1.50 -19.88 10.64
CA PHE A 379 -2.45 -19.62 11.72
C PHE A 379 -1.97 -18.50 12.66
N LEU A 380 -0.66 -18.45 12.96
CA LEU A 380 -0.07 -17.38 13.74
C LEU A 380 -0.22 -16.03 13.04
N ALA A 381 0.10 -15.95 11.74
CA ALA A 381 -0.09 -14.75 10.94
C ALA A 381 -1.57 -14.33 10.88
N GLY A 382 -2.47 -15.28 10.62
CA GLY A 382 -3.92 -15.04 10.59
C GLY A 382 -4.46 -14.48 11.90
N ALA A 383 -4.02 -15.02 13.04
CA ALA A 383 -4.38 -14.51 14.37
C ALA A 383 -3.83 -13.10 14.61
N CYS A 384 -2.56 -12.86 14.26
CA CYS A 384 -1.94 -11.55 14.38
C CYS A 384 -2.60 -10.49 13.49
N PHE A 385 -3.10 -10.83 12.31
CA PHE A 385 -3.86 -9.87 11.49
C PHE A 385 -5.29 -9.66 12.01
N PHE A 386 -5.87 -10.63 12.73
CA PHE A 386 -7.22 -10.53 13.27
C PHE A 386 -7.30 -9.67 14.53
N ILE A 387 -6.31 -9.75 15.43
CA ILE A 387 -6.30 -9.05 16.73
C ILE A 387 -6.46 -7.51 16.59
N PRO A 388 -5.75 -6.81 15.68
CA PRO A 388 -5.88 -5.36 15.51
C PRO A 388 -7.29 -4.88 15.13
N ILE A 389 -8.15 -5.74 14.57
CA ILE A 389 -9.53 -5.38 14.18
C ILE A 389 -10.35 -4.97 15.42
N PHE A 390 -10.06 -5.55 16.59
CA PHE A 390 -10.77 -5.26 17.85
C PHE A 390 -10.01 -4.28 18.75
N LEU A 391 -8.71 -4.09 18.51
CA LEU A 391 -7.81 -3.28 19.33
C LEU A 391 -7.25 -2.08 18.55
N SER A 392 -8.06 -1.53 17.63
CA SER A 392 -7.67 -0.46 16.71
C SER A 392 -7.13 0.81 17.38
N ASN A 393 -7.41 1.00 18.67
CA ASN A 393 -7.01 2.18 19.45
C ASN A 393 -5.56 2.12 19.97
N HIS A 394 -4.82 1.03 19.75
CA HIS A 394 -3.45 0.85 20.26
C HIS A 394 -2.44 0.62 19.12
N GLU A 395 -1.83 1.71 18.63
CA GLU A 395 -0.90 1.71 17.47
C GLU A 395 0.24 0.68 17.61
N TRP A 396 0.85 0.59 18.80
CA TRP A 396 1.95 -0.34 19.08
C TRP A 396 1.54 -1.81 19.02
N ILE A 397 0.30 -2.14 19.41
CA ILE A 397 -0.22 -3.51 19.34
C ILE A 397 -0.39 -3.92 17.87
N SER A 398 -0.94 -3.02 17.05
CA SER A 398 -1.07 -3.23 15.60
C SER A 398 0.29 -3.44 14.95
N LEU A 399 1.31 -2.63 15.29
CA LEU A 399 2.66 -2.78 14.77
C LEU A 399 3.31 -4.12 15.19
N ILE A 400 3.24 -4.49 16.47
CA ILE A 400 3.80 -5.75 16.97
C ILE A 400 3.14 -6.95 16.26
N CYS A 401 1.81 -6.92 16.15
CA CYS A 401 1.05 -7.94 15.42
C CYS A 401 1.48 -8.01 13.95
N TRP A 402 1.69 -6.86 13.30
CA TRP A 402 2.16 -6.78 11.93
C TRP A 402 3.55 -7.40 11.74
N LEU A 403 4.47 -7.15 12.67
CA LEU A 403 5.83 -7.70 12.65
C LEU A 403 5.82 -9.22 12.87
N ILE A 404 5.02 -9.72 13.82
CA ILE A 404 4.88 -11.17 14.05
C ILE A 404 4.25 -11.84 12.82
N GLY A 405 3.24 -11.21 12.21
CA GLY A 405 2.63 -11.70 10.98
C GLY A 405 3.62 -11.77 9.81
N LYS A 406 4.42 -10.71 9.61
CA LYS A 406 5.48 -10.69 8.60
C LYS A 406 6.53 -11.77 8.85
N PHE A 407 6.99 -11.93 10.08
CA PHE A 407 7.91 -13.00 10.48
C PHE A 407 7.37 -14.38 10.13
N ALA A 408 6.11 -14.65 10.51
CA ALA A 408 5.48 -15.94 10.28
C ALA A 408 5.33 -16.26 8.78
N ILE A 409 4.96 -15.27 7.96
CA ILE A 409 4.88 -15.43 6.50
C ILE A 409 6.27 -15.65 5.89
N SER A 410 7.31 -14.93 6.34
CA SER A 410 8.69 -15.17 5.91
C SER A 410 9.16 -16.59 6.26
N CYS A 411 8.77 -17.13 7.41
CA CYS A 411 9.01 -18.53 7.76
C CYS A 411 8.27 -19.49 6.80
N SER A 412 7.01 -19.22 6.47
CA SER A 412 6.25 -20.03 5.50
C SER A 412 6.94 -20.07 4.13
N PHE A 413 7.33 -18.91 3.61
CA PHE A 413 8.00 -18.75 2.31
C PHE A 413 9.24 -19.65 2.18
N MET A 414 10.00 -19.78 3.26
CA MET A 414 11.22 -20.60 3.31
C MET A 414 10.94 -22.11 3.40
N ALA A 415 9.78 -22.53 3.94
CA ALA A 415 9.42 -23.96 4.04
C ALA A 415 8.72 -24.54 2.81
N LEU A 416 8.15 -23.71 1.93
CA LEU A 416 7.21 -24.05 0.86
C LEU A 416 7.76 -24.91 -0.30
N TYR A 417 8.94 -25.52 -0.16
CA TYR A 417 9.58 -26.37 -1.16
C TYR A 417 9.25 -27.88 -0.97
N ILE A 418 7.97 -28.24 -1.11
CA ILE A 418 7.48 -29.62 -0.92
C ILE A 418 7.18 -30.25 -2.30
N PHE A 419 8.21 -30.78 -2.97
CA PHE A 419 8.01 -31.50 -4.24
C PHE A 419 8.94 -32.71 -4.41
N PRO A 420 8.47 -33.81 -5.02
CA PRO A 420 9.31 -34.95 -5.35
C PRO A 420 10.42 -34.61 -6.33
N THR A 421 11.59 -35.20 -6.13
CA THR A 421 12.85 -34.83 -6.81
C THR A 421 12.73 -34.78 -8.33
N ASN A 422 11.95 -35.69 -8.92
CA ASN A 422 11.84 -35.83 -10.37
C ASN A 422 10.87 -34.83 -11.03
N ILE A 423 9.93 -34.24 -10.27
CA ILE A 423 8.94 -33.26 -10.77
C ILE A 423 9.09 -31.86 -10.18
N ARG A 424 9.98 -31.72 -9.19
CA ARG A 424 10.21 -30.50 -8.43
C ARG A 424 10.47 -29.30 -9.31
N ALA A 425 11.34 -29.43 -10.32
CA ALA A 425 11.68 -28.31 -11.19
C ALA A 425 10.46 -27.76 -11.97
N ILE A 426 9.64 -28.65 -12.52
CA ILE A 426 8.45 -28.27 -13.32
C ILE A 426 7.39 -27.63 -12.42
N LEU A 427 7.06 -28.29 -11.30
CA LEU A 427 6.03 -27.79 -10.38
C LEU A 427 6.46 -26.51 -9.66
N MET A 428 7.74 -26.36 -9.30
CA MET A 428 8.27 -25.11 -8.77
C MET A 428 8.21 -23.99 -9.80
N GLY A 429 8.54 -24.27 -11.07
CA GLY A 429 8.40 -23.30 -12.16
C GLY A 429 6.95 -22.83 -12.31
N MET A 430 5.99 -23.77 -12.33
CA MET A 430 4.56 -23.47 -12.41
C MET A 430 4.07 -22.65 -11.20
N CYS A 431 4.41 -23.06 -9.97
CA CYS A 431 4.03 -22.33 -8.77
C CYS A 431 4.64 -20.93 -8.75
N SER A 432 5.90 -20.77 -9.15
CA SER A 432 6.59 -19.48 -9.20
C SER A 432 5.96 -18.49 -10.19
N VAL A 433 5.42 -18.96 -11.32
CA VAL A 433 4.70 -18.11 -12.27
C VAL A 433 3.30 -17.76 -11.75
N LEU A 434 2.52 -18.77 -11.34
CA LEU A 434 1.14 -18.55 -10.88
C LEU A 434 1.07 -17.74 -9.58
N SER A 435 2.07 -17.87 -8.70
CA SER A 435 2.13 -17.10 -7.46
C SER A 435 2.27 -15.59 -7.70
N ARG A 436 2.73 -15.18 -8.89
CA ARG A 436 2.85 -13.76 -9.24
C ARG A 436 1.51 -13.05 -9.30
N ILE A 437 0.41 -13.78 -9.52
CA ILE A 437 -0.95 -13.23 -9.41
C ILE A 437 -1.15 -12.58 -8.04
N GLY A 438 -0.65 -13.21 -6.98
CA GLY A 438 -0.70 -12.66 -5.62
C GLY A 438 0.09 -11.34 -5.51
N SER A 439 1.30 -11.29 -6.05
CA SER A 439 2.10 -10.06 -6.06
C SER A 439 1.51 -8.94 -6.93
N ILE A 440 0.80 -9.28 -8.01
CA ILE A 440 0.11 -8.31 -8.88
C ILE A 440 -1.09 -7.69 -8.16
N LEU A 441 -1.80 -8.46 -7.34
CA LEU A 441 -2.95 -7.96 -6.57
C LEU A 441 -2.56 -7.28 -5.25
N ALA A 442 -1.37 -7.56 -4.72
CA ALA A 442 -0.89 -7.01 -3.46
C ALA A 442 -0.97 -5.48 -3.30
N PRO A 443 -0.63 -4.65 -4.32
CA PRO A 443 -0.66 -3.20 -4.16
C PRO A 443 -2.06 -2.64 -3.85
N TYR A 444 -3.12 -3.33 -4.31
CA TYR A 444 -4.50 -2.93 -4.06
C TYR A 444 -4.93 -3.03 -2.59
N ILE A 445 -4.15 -3.66 -1.71
CA ILE A 445 -4.43 -3.70 -0.27
C ILE A 445 -4.55 -2.30 0.34
N ARG A 446 -3.82 -1.31 -0.20
CA ARG A 446 -3.90 0.10 0.23
C ARG A 446 -5.24 0.74 -0.12
N LEU A 447 -5.79 0.43 -1.30
CA LEU A 447 -7.12 0.89 -1.71
C LEU A 447 -8.24 0.25 -0.87
N LEU A 448 -8.04 -0.97 -0.35
CA LEU A 448 -8.98 -1.54 0.63
C LEU A 448 -8.98 -0.73 1.93
N GLY A 449 -7.82 -0.21 2.34
CA GLY A 449 -7.68 0.63 3.53
C GLY A 449 -8.42 1.96 3.46
N SER A 450 -8.51 2.56 2.27
CA SER A 450 -9.28 3.81 2.08
C SER A 450 -10.79 3.61 2.17
N VAL A 451 -11.30 2.42 1.86
CA VAL A 451 -12.72 2.06 2.07
C VAL A 451 -13.00 1.81 3.54
N SER A 452 -12.15 1.05 4.23
CA SER A 452 -12.22 0.85 5.67
C SER A 452 -10.85 0.45 6.24
N PRO A 453 -10.38 1.07 7.34
CA PRO A 453 -9.10 0.72 7.96
C PRO A 453 -8.97 -0.74 8.38
N ASN A 454 -10.09 -1.42 8.66
CA ASN A 454 -10.11 -2.82 9.13
C ASN A 454 -10.10 -3.84 7.98
N LEU A 455 -10.43 -3.43 6.76
CA LEU A 455 -10.59 -4.36 5.63
C LEU A 455 -9.29 -5.03 5.19
N PRO A 456 -8.13 -4.33 5.13
CA PRO A 456 -6.84 -4.98 4.90
C PRO A 456 -6.53 -6.11 5.88
N PHE A 457 -6.72 -5.85 7.18
CA PHE A 457 -6.48 -6.82 8.26
C PHE A 457 -7.37 -8.05 8.11
N PHE A 458 -8.66 -7.85 7.80
CA PHE A 458 -9.59 -8.95 7.59
C PHE A 458 -9.19 -9.82 6.39
N VAL A 459 -8.85 -9.22 5.25
CA VAL A 459 -8.46 -9.97 4.04
C VAL A 459 -7.17 -10.77 4.27
N LEU A 460 -6.16 -10.15 4.89
CA LEU A 460 -4.90 -10.82 5.22
C LEU A 460 -5.12 -11.96 6.22
N SER A 461 -5.97 -11.75 7.23
CA SER A 461 -6.32 -12.78 8.21
C SER A 461 -7.03 -13.97 7.57
N ALA A 462 -8.04 -13.71 6.73
CA ALA A 462 -8.81 -14.73 6.05
C ALA A 462 -7.94 -15.59 5.12
N LEU A 463 -7.13 -14.94 4.27
CA LEU A 463 -6.21 -15.63 3.34
C LEU A 463 -5.17 -16.47 4.09
N SER A 464 -4.63 -15.95 5.19
CA SER A 464 -3.64 -16.67 5.99
C SER A 464 -4.28 -17.88 6.69
N ALA A 465 -5.46 -17.72 7.28
CA ALA A 465 -6.18 -18.82 7.92
C ALA A 465 -6.51 -19.94 6.91
N THR A 466 -7.06 -19.61 5.74
CA THR A 466 -7.37 -20.61 4.70
C THR A 466 -6.11 -21.32 4.19
N ALA A 467 -4.99 -20.61 4.04
CA ALA A 467 -3.70 -21.22 3.70
C ALA A 467 -3.22 -22.19 4.81
N GLY A 468 -3.39 -21.83 6.08
CA GLY A 468 -3.11 -22.70 7.23
C GLY A 468 -3.94 -23.98 7.21
N LEU A 469 -5.25 -23.88 6.91
CA LEU A 469 -6.16 -25.02 6.78
C LEU A 469 -5.79 -25.92 5.58
N LEU A 470 -5.57 -25.34 4.40
CA LEU A 470 -5.28 -26.10 3.18
C LEU A 470 -3.93 -26.82 3.27
N THR A 471 -2.96 -26.26 4.00
CA THR A 471 -1.68 -26.93 4.30
C THR A 471 -1.90 -28.27 5.02
N LEU A 472 -2.97 -28.42 5.81
CA LEU A 472 -3.28 -29.68 6.50
C LEU A 472 -3.65 -30.82 5.54
N LEU A 473 -4.01 -30.52 4.30
CA LEU A 473 -4.26 -31.51 3.24
C LEU A 473 -2.97 -32.08 2.64
N LEU A 474 -1.83 -31.41 2.84
CA LEU A 474 -0.55 -31.86 2.34
C LEU A 474 0.06 -32.96 3.22
N PRO A 475 0.84 -33.89 2.65
CA PRO A 475 1.55 -34.92 3.40
C PRO A 475 2.76 -34.33 4.15
N GLU A 476 3.16 -34.97 5.26
CA GLU A 476 4.41 -34.62 5.96
C GLU A 476 5.62 -35.20 5.23
N THR A 477 6.73 -34.46 5.22
CA THR A 477 7.97 -34.77 4.48
C THR A 477 9.14 -35.18 5.38
N LYS A 478 9.02 -35.01 6.70
CA LYS A 478 10.13 -35.22 7.66
C LYS A 478 10.68 -36.65 7.70
N THR A 479 9.85 -37.67 7.53
CA THR A 479 10.22 -39.08 7.77
C THR A 479 10.16 -39.97 6.54
N ARG A 480 9.81 -39.42 5.37
CA ARG A 480 9.67 -40.21 4.13
C ARG A 480 10.48 -39.55 3.01
N PRO A 481 11.40 -40.29 2.36
CA PRO A 481 12.02 -39.79 1.14
C PRO A 481 10.91 -39.56 0.12
N LEU A 482 11.03 -38.45 -0.61
CA LEU A 482 10.09 -38.12 -1.65
C LEU A 482 10.10 -39.22 -2.73
N PRO A 483 8.94 -39.70 -3.18
CA PRO A 483 8.87 -40.77 -4.17
C PRO A 483 9.53 -40.29 -5.46
N SER A 484 10.52 -41.04 -5.96
CA SER A 484 11.19 -40.66 -7.21
C SER A 484 10.27 -40.89 -8.41
N ASN A 485 9.35 -41.87 -8.35
CA ASN A 485 8.60 -42.31 -9.52
C ASN A 485 7.09 -42.34 -9.22
N LEU A 486 6.25 -42.25 -10.26
CA LEU A 486 4.79 -42.23 -10.13
C LEU A 486 4.24 -43.53 -9.49
N SER A 487 4.87 -44.66 -9.79
CA SER A 487 4.58 -45.96 -9.19
C SER A 487 4.86 -45.98 -7.67
N GLN A 488 5.99 -45.42 -7.23
CA GLN A 488 6.30 -45.27 -5.79
C GLN A 488 5.35 -44.32 -5.07
N ALA A 489 4.89 -43.25 -5.73
CA ALA A 489 3.90 -42.33 -5.17
C ALA A 489 2.52 -43.02 -5.02
N GLN A 490 2.14 -43.88 -5.98
CA GLN A 490 0.93 -44.70 -5.91
C GLN A 490 1.05 -45.81 -4.84
N GLN A 491 2.22 -46.44 -4.72
CA GLN A 491 2.50 -47.48 -3.73
C GLN A 491 2.45 -46.90 -2.30
N GLN A 492 3.09 -45.75 -2.06
CA GLN A 492 2.98 -45.04 -0.77
C GLN A 492 1.53 -44.63 -0.42
N ASN A 493 0.69 -44.36 -1.43
CA ASN A 493 -0.73 -44.07 -1.23
C ASN A 493 -1.54 -45.33 -0.92
N ASN A 494 -1.23 -46.46 -1.56
CA ASN A 494 -1.81 -47.76 -1.25
C ASN A 494 -1.40 -48.22 0.16
N ASP A 495 -0.13 -48.05 0.53
CA ASP A 495 0.36 -48.32 1.90
C ASP A 495 -0.32 -47.42 2.94
N LEU A 496 -0.64 -46.16 2.61
CA LEU A 496 -1.44 -45.27 3.46
C LEU A 496 -2.91 -45.69 3.56
N THR A 497 -3.41 -46.40 2.56
CA THR A 497 -4.77 -46.96 2.53
C THR A 497 -4.80 -48.28 3.31
N GLU A 498 -3.73 -49.08 3.26
CA GLU A 498 -3.54 -50.32 4.03
C GLU A 498 -3.18 -50.06 5.50
N LEU A 499 -2.37 -49.05 5.83
CA LEU A 499 -2.15 -48.59 7.21
C LEU A 499 -3.42 -48.00 7.85
N LYS A 500 -4.42 -47.63 7.05
CA LYS A 500 -5.78 -47.25 7.49
C LYS A 500 -6.73 -48.46 7.64
N MET A 501 -6.27 -49.68 7.37
CA MET A 501 -7.02 -50.93 7.61
C MET A 501 -6.73 -51.59 8.97
N ASP A 502 -5.93 -50.98 9.85
CA ASP A 502 -5.90 -51.44 11.25
C ASP A 502 -7.14 -50.93 12.01
N LYS A 503 -7.89 -51.87 12.59
CA LYS A 503 -9.20 -51.65 13.23
C LYS A 503 -9.16 -50.63 14.38
N LYS A 504 -7.99 -50.39 14.98
CA LYS A 504 -7.75 -49.34 15.99
C LYS A 504 -7.70 -47.91 15.42
N GLY A 505 -7.19 -47.75 14.20
CA GLY A 505 -7.14 -46.44 13.52
C GLY A 505 -8.51 -45.96 13.05
N GLN A 506 -9.40 -46.89 12.70
CA GLN A 506 -10.77 -46.56 12.28
C GLN A 506 -11.64 -46.07 13.44
N GLU A 507 -11.49 -46.59 14.67
CA GLU A 507 -12.20 -46.08 15.85
C GLU A 507 -11.68 -44.71 16.29
N ALA A 508 -10.36 -44.51 16.30
CA ALA A 508 -9.75 -43.21 16.60
C ALA A 508 -10.08 -42.15 15.55
N MET A 509 -10.10 -42.51 14.26
CA MET A 509 -10.51 -41.62 13.17
C MET A 509 -12.02 -41.39 13.14
N LYS A 510 -12.86 -42.36 13.52
CA LYS A 510 -14.32 -42.17 13.66
C LYS A 510 -14.64 -41.25 14.83
N ASN A 511 -13.91 -41.33 15.95
CA ASN A 511 -14.03 -40.40 17.08
C ASN A 511 -13.45 -39.01 16.77
N ALA A 512 -12.30 -38.93 16.09
CA ALA A 512 -11.72 -37.66 15.64
C ALA A 512 -12.56 -36.99 14.54
N MET A 513 -13.17 -37.76 13.63
CA MET A 513 -14.05 -37.24 12.57
C MET A 513 -15.46 -36.91 13.11
N LYS A 514 -15.92 -37.55 14.19
CA LYS A 514 -17.13 -37.14 14.94
C LYS A 514 -16.89 -35.84 15.71
N ASN A 515 -15.70 -35.65 16.29
CA ASN A 515 -15.29 -34.40 16.94
C ASN A 515 -14.96 -33.28 15.93
N ALA A 516 -14.35 -33.60 14.79
CA ALA A 516 -14.04 -32.65 13.71
C ALA A 516 -15.29 -32.27 12.89
N LYS A 517 -16.31 -33.12 12.81
CA LYS A 517 -17.64 -32.73 12.31
C LYS A 517 -18.29 -31.72 13.26
N GLY A 518 -18.09 -31.82 14.58
CA GLY A 518 -18.53 -30.81 15.55
C GLY A 518 -17.78 -29.47 15.42
N ALA A 519 -16.46 -29.52 15.23
CA ALA A 519 -15.63 -28.31 15.08
C ALA A 519 -15.77 -27.64 13.69
N GLY A 520 -15.88 -28.43 12.62
CA GLY A 520 -16.09 -27.92 11.25
C GLY A 520 -17.49 -27.36 11.03
N LEU A 521 -18.51 -27.96 11.66
CA LEU A 521 -19.86 -27.41 11.69
C LEU A 521 -19.92 -26.14 12.56
N GLY A 522 -19.18 -26.10 13.68
CA GLY A 522 -19.06 -24.91 14.53
C GLY A 522 -18.39 -23.73 13.84
N VAL A 523 -17.27 -23.95 13.14
CA VAL A 523 -16.58 -22.89 12.38
C VAL A 523 -17.34 -22.50 11.13
N GLY A 524 -17.98 -23.46 10.44
CA GLY A 524 -18.90 -23.17 9.33
C GLY A 524 -20.10 -22.34 9.77
N LEU A 525 -20.72 -22.70 10.91
CA LEU A 525 -21.80 -21.92 11.51
C LEU A 525 -21.34 -20.55 11.97
N VAL A 526 -20.13 -20.40 12.54
CA VAL A 526 -19.60 -19.09 12.94
C VAL A 526 -19.23 -18.23 11.74
N ALA A 527 -18.67 -18.81 10.67
CA ALA A 527 -18.37 -18.09 9.43
C ALA A 527 -19.64 -17.69 8.67
N THR A 528 -20.63 -18.59 8.60
CA THR A 528 -21.94 -18.30 8.00
C THR A 528 -22.74 -17.33 8.87
N ALA A 529 -22.72 -17.47 10.20
CA ALA A 529 -23.34 -16.52 11.12
C ALA A 529 -22.64 -15.17 11.08
N GLY A 530 -21.31 -15.13 10.93
CA GLY A 530 -20.54 -13.91 10.73
C GLY A 530 -20.87 -13.23 9.40
N ALA A 531 -20.99 -13.99 8.31
CA ALA A 531 -21.40 -13.48 7.00
C ALA A 531 -22.86 -12.98 7.00
N ILE A 532 -23.78 -13.69 7.67
CA ILE A 532 -25.17 -13.28 7.86
C ILE A 532 -25.25 -12.05 8.75
N ALA A 533 -24.54 -12.03 9.88
CA ALA A 533 -24.48 -10.88 10.78
C ALA A 533 -23.91 -9.65 10.08
N TYR A 534 -22.88 -9.82 9.25
CA TYR A 534 -22.31 -8.76 8.43
C TYR A 534 -23.31 -8.30 7.35
N GLY A 535 -23.98 -9.24 6.67
CA GLY A 535 -25.02 -8.93 5.69
C GLY A 535 -26.19 -8.16 6.30
N VAL A 536 -26.62 -8.55 7.51
CA VAL A 536 -27.66 -7.87 8.29
C VAL A 536 -27.18 -6.50 8.75
N ALA A 537 -25.96 -6.38 9.28
CA ALA A 537 -25.39 -5.10 9.68
C ALA A 537 -25.26 -4.12 8.50
N GLN A 538 -24.84 -4.60 7.33
CA GLN A 538 -24.79 -3.79 6.12
C GLN A 538 -26.17 -3.46 5.55
N ALA A 539 -27.16 -4.31 5.79
CA ALA A 539 -28.56 -4.06 5.46
C ALA A 539 -29.25 -3.11 6.44
N MET A 540 -28.61 -2.76 7.55
CA MET A 540 -29.14 -1.83 8.54
C MET A 540 -28.49 -0.46 8.39
N PHE A 541 -29.27 0.60 8.53
CA PHE A 541 -28.76 1.96 8.65
C PHE A 541 -29.60 2.73 9.66
N THR A 542 -28.96 3.60 10.43
CA THR A 542 -29.63 4.37 11.48
C THR A 542 -29.70 5.82 11.05
N VAL A 543 -30.88 6.42 11.18
CA VAL A 543 -31.08 7.86 11.03
C VAL A 543 -31.06 8.48 12.41
N GLU A 544 -30.05 9.31 12.67
CA GLU A 544 -29.89 9.99 13.95
C GLU A 544 -30.98 11.05 14.18
N ALA A 545 -31.18 11.41 15.45
CA ALA A 545 -32.13 12.46 15.82
C ALA A 545 -31.80 13.78 15.09
N GLY A 546 -32.83 14.45 14.58
CA GLY A 546 -32.67 15.67 13.79
C GLY A 546 -32.13 15.45 12.36
N HIS A 547 -32.06 14.20 11.89
CA HIS A 547 -31.85 13.87 10.49
C HIS A 547 -33.09 13.17 9.90
N ARG A 548 -33.16 13.17 8.57
CA ARG A 548 -34.12 12.41 7.76
C ARG A 548 -33.39 11.79 6.59
N ALA A 549 -33.79 10.61 6.14
CA ALA A 549 -33.16 9.97 4.99
C ALA A 549 -34.13 9.82 3.83
N VAL A 550 -33.63 9.97 2.61
CA VAL A 550 -34.32 9.61 1.38
C VAL A 550 -33.60 8.42 0.76
N MET A 551 -34.35 7.42 0.30
CA MET A 551 -33.76 6.21 -0.25
C MET A 551 -33.60 6.32 -1.77
N PHE A 552 -32.39 6.13 -2.28
CA PHE A 552 -32.11 5.99 -3.70
C PHE A 552 -31.93 4.51 -4.07
N ASN A 553 -32.69 4.04 -5.05
CA ASN A 553 -32.61 2.68 -5.57
C ASN A 553 -31.98 2.68 -6.98
N ARG A 554 -30.98 1.83 -7.21
CA ARG A 554 -30.23 1.74 -8.47
C ARG A 554 -31.09 1.26 -9.66
N ILE A 555 -32.12 0.46 -9.41
CA ILE A 555 -33.01 -0.09 -10.46
C ILE A 555 -34.29 0.75 -10.62
N GLY A 556 -34.71 1.47 -9.58
CA GLY A 556 -36.01 2.16 -9.51
C GLY A 556 -35.96 3.67 -9.26
N GLY A 557 -34.77 4.26 -9.12
CA GLY A 557 -34.61 5.68 -8.80
C GLY A 557 -34.94 6.02 -7.34
N LEU A 558 -35.30 7.28 -7.11
CA LEU A 558 -35.53 7.83 -5.76
C LEU A 558 -36.91 7.45 -5.22
N SER A 559 -36.95 6.86 -4.02
CA SER A 559 -38.19 6.56 -3.29
C SER A 559 -38.95 7.84 -2.93
N ASP A 560 -40.28 7.78 -2.94
CA ASP A 560 -41.15 8.89 -2.54
C ASP A 560 -41.34 8.99 -1.01
N GLU A 561 -40.86 8.01 -0.24
CA GLU A 561 -40.93 8.02 1.22
C GLU A 561 -39.69 8.65 1.87
N VAL A 562 -39.94 9.45 2.92
CA VAL A 562 -38.91 10.03 3.78
C VAL A 562 -38.82 9.24 5.08
N TYR A 563 -37.63 8.68 5.35
CA TYR A 563 -37.36 7.89 6.54
C TYR A 563 -37.09 8.80 7.73
N LYS A 564 -37.84 8.56 8.82
CA LYS A 564 -37.73 9.28 10.10
C LYS A 564 -36.52 8.77 10.91
N GLU A 565 -36.25 9.42 12.04
CA GLU A 565 -35.21 8.97 12.98
C GLU A 565 -35.48 7.54 13.47
N GLY A 566 -34.42 6.78 13.71
CA GLY A 566 -34.50 5.37 14.07
C GLY A 566 -33.76 4.44 13.11
N LEU A 567 -33.85 3.15 13.40
CA LEU A 567 -33.19 2.09 12.66
C LEU A 567 -34.05 1.64 11.48
N HIS A 568 -33.46 1.62 10.29
CA HIS A 568 -34.12 1.26 9.04
C HIS A 568 -33.31 0.22 8.28
N PHE A 569 -33.98 -0.47 7.35
CA PHE A 569 -33.38 -1.49 6.51
C PHE A 569 -33.20 -1.00 5.08
N ARG A 570 -32.07 -1.35 4.47
CA ARG A 570 -31.72 -1.14 3.07
C ARG A 570 -31.23 -2.45 2.46
N ILE A 571 -31.46 -2.65 1.17
CA ILE A 571 -30.86 -3.74 0.42
C ILE A 571 -29.44 -3.31 0.00
N PRO A 572 -28.37 -3.95 0.50
CA PRO A 572 -27.00 -3.62 0.10
C PRO A 572 -26.86 -3.68 -1.42
N TRP A 573 -26.01 -2.81 -2.00
CA TRP A 573 -25.76 -2.65 -3.45
C TRP A 573 -26.87 -2.04 -4.30
N PHE A 574 -28.14 -2.21 -3.92
CA PHE A 574 -29.27 -1.65 -4.68
C PHE A 574 -29.81 -0.36 -4.08
N GLN A 575 -29.78 -0.24 -2.75
CA GLN A 575 -30.38 0.89 -2.03
C GLN A 575 -29.33 1.68 -1.24
N TYR A 576 -29.37 3.00 -1.42
CA TYR A 576 -28.45 3.96 -0.83
C TYR A 576 -29.25 5.04 -0.08
N PRO A 577 -29.15 5.11 1.26
CA PRO A 577 -29.81 6.15 2.03
C PRO A 577 -29.02 7.46 1.92
N VAL A 578 -29.67 8.52 1.46
CA VAL A 578 -29.14 9.88 1.47
C VAL A 578 -29.68 10.58 2.70
N VAL A 579 -28.80 10.84 3.67
CA VAL A 579 -29.17 11.49 4.94
C VAL A 579 -29.09 13.01 4.80
N TYR A 580 -30.18 13.68 5.17
CA TYR A 580 -30.33 15.11 5.25
C TYR A 580 -30.37 15.56 6.72
N ASP A 581 -29.63 16.62 7.03
CA ASP A 581 -29.81 17.35 8.27
C ASP A 581 -31.03 18.27 8.12
N ILE A 582 -32.01 18.12 9.01
CA ILE A 582 -33.22 18.95 9.05
C ILE A 582 -33.15 20.04 10.12
N ARG A 583 -32.01 20.18 10.78
CA ARG A 583 -31.77 21.24 11.78
C ARG A 583 -31.49 22.56 11.09
N ALA A 584 -31.81 23.64 11.81
CA ALA A 584 -31.58 24.99 11.36
C ALA A 584 -30.08 25.32 11.37
N ARG A 585 -29.53 25.68 10.20
CA ARG A 585 -28.12 26.05 10.05
C ARG A 585 -27.98 27.53 9.64
N PRO A 586 -27.07 28.29 10.27
CA PRO A 586 -26.88 29.69 9.95
C PRO A 586 -25.94 29.85 8.75
N ASN A 587 -26.41 30.56 7.72
CA ASN A 587 -25.62 30.94 6.55
C ASN A 587 -25.45 32.45 6.50
N GLN A 588 -24.22 32.91 6.22
CA GLN A 588 -23.91 34.33 6.05
C GLN A 588 -23.68 34.64 4.57
N ILE A 589 -24.51 35.53 4.02
CA ILE A 589 -24.48 35.91 2.61
C ILE A 589 -24.26 37.41 2.51
N ARG A 590 -23.29 37.82 1.70
CA ARG A 590 -22.99 39.23 1.41
C ARG A 590 -23.37 39.55 -0.02
N SER A 591 -24.07 40.65 -0.21
CA SER A 591 -24.54 41.07 -1.54
C SER A 591 -24.40 42.58 -1.74
N PRO A 592 -23.64 43.03 -2.76
CA PRO A 592 -23.66 44.41 -3.19
C PRO A 592 -24.96 44.70 -3.95
N THR A 593 -25.74 45.65 -3.45
CA THR A 593 -27.06 46.00 -3.99
C THR A 593 -27.20 47.51 -4.22
N GLY A 594 -27.86 47.91 -5.30
CA GLY A 594 -28.17 49.32 -5.57
C GLY A 594 -29.41 49.79 -4.81
N SER A 595 -29.30 50.97 -4.20
CA SER A 595 -30.42 51.72 -3.60
C SER A 595 -31.19 52.53 -4.65
N LYS A 596 -32.33 53.11 -4.27
CA LYS A 596 -33.19 53.92 -5.14
C LYS A 596 -32.48 55.12 -5.78
N ASP A 597 -31.52 55.70 -5.07
CA ASP A 597 -30.67 56.81 -5.51
C ASP A 597 -29.36 56.33 -6.19
N LEU A 598 -29.35 55.09 -6.68
CA LEU A 598 -28.25 54.45 -7.42
C LEU A 598 -26.94 54.33 -6.62
N GLN A 599 -26.99 54.43 -5.29
CA GLN A 599 -25.82 54.15 -4.44
C GLN A 599 -25.68 52.65 -4.19
N ILE A 600 -24.45 52.15 -4.31
CA ILE A 600 -24.13 50.75 -4.02
C ILE A 600 -23.96 50.58 -2.50
N VAL A 601 -24.71 49.64 -1.94
CA VAL A 601 -24.68 49.27 -0.51
C VAL A 601 -24.35 47.78 -0.42
N ASN A 602 -23.35 47.45 0.40
CA ASN A 602 -23.01 46.07 0.71
C ASN A 602 -23.81 45.62 1.94
N ILE A 603 -24.71 44.66 1.74
CA ILE A 603 -25.58 44.15 2.81
C ILE A 603 -25.17 42.72 3.13
N GLY A 604 -24.87 42.49 4.41
CA GLY A 604 -24.67 41.17 4.99
C GLY A 604 -25.98 40.66 5.61
N LEU A 605 -26.41 39.47 5.18
CA LEU A 605 -27.54 38.75 5.74
C LEU A 605 -27.06 37.50 6.47
N ARG A 606 -27.59 37.28 7.68
CA ARG A 606 -27.57 35.97 8.33
C ARG A 606 -28.94 35.34 8.16
N VAL A 607 -28.96 34.19 7.49
CA VAL A 607 -30.17 33.42 7.21
C VAL A 607 -30.06 32.10 7.94
N LEU A 608 -31.01 31.83 8.82
CA LEU A 608 -31.13 30.55 9.51
C LEU A 608 -32.13 29.69 8.71
N SER A 609 -31.62 28.68 8.02
CA SER A 609 -32.40 27.89 7.07
C SER A 609 -32.38 26.40 7.40
N ARG A 610 -33.45 25.70 7.06
CA ARG A 610 -33.55 24.23 7.06
C ARG A 610 -34.44 23.74 5.92
N PRO A 611 -34.23 22.54 5.39
CA PRO A 611 -35.10 21.99 4.36
C PRO A 611 -36.43 21.53 4.98
N ASN A 612 -37.53 21.60 4.23
CA ASN A 612 -38.81 21.04 4.70
C ASN A 612 -38.70 19.51 4.81
N PRO A 613 -38.88 18.92 6.03
CA PRO A 613 -38.73 17.47 6.23
C PRO A 613 -39.67 16.62 5.37
N GLU A 614 -40.86 17.11 5.03
CA GLU A 614 -41.86 16.35 4.26
C GLU A 614 -41.60 16.36 2.75
N GLN A 615 -40.84 17.34 2.26
CA GLN A 615 -40.60 17.53 0.82
C GLN A 615 -39.15 17.24 0.42
N LEU A 616 -38.39 16.51 1.24
CA LEU A 616 -36.97 16.19 0.98
C LEU A 616 -36.75 15.46 -0.34
N VAL A 617 -37.69 14.61 -0.76
CA VAL A 617 -37.65 13.92 -2.05
C VAL A 617 -37.63 14.92 -3.21
N LYS A 618 -38.50 15.94 -3.16
CA LYS A 618 -38.55 16.99 -4.20
C LYS A 618 -37.28 17.83 -4.18
N ILE A 619 -36.81 18.22 -3.00
CA ILE A 619 -35.57 18.98 -2.83
C ILE A 619 -34.38 18.22 -3.42
N TYR A 620 -34.25 16.91 -3.14
CA TYR A 620 -33.17 16.10 -3.71
C TYR A 620 -33.28 16.01 -5.24
N ARG A 621 -34.49 15.83 -5.80
CA ARG A 621 -34.71 15.76 -7.25
C ARG A 621 -34.38 17.07 -7.97
N THR A 622 -34.74 18.23 -7.41
CA THR A 622 -34.61 19.52 -8.11
C THR A 622 -33.32 20.27 -7.75
N LEU A 623 -32.88 20.19 -6.50
CA LEU A 623 -31.76 20.99 -5.97
C LEU A 623 -30.53 20.14 -5.64
N GLY A 624 -30.72 18.87 -5.28
CA GLY A 624 -29.68 17.95 -4.82
C GLY A 624 -29.40 18.08 -3.32
N GLN A 625 -28.31 17.46 -2.85
CA GLN A 625 -27.91 17.50 -1.44
C GLN A 625 -27.38 18.88 -1.00
N ASN A 626 -26.69 19.59 -1.91
CA ASN A 626 -26.11 20.92 -1.67
C ASN A 626 -27.12 22.04 -2.01
N TRP A 627 -28.34 21.93 -1.51
CA TRP A 627 -29.41 22.90 -1.81
C TRP A 627 -29.12 24.30 -1.24
N GLU A 628 -28.41 24.39 -0.10
CA GLU A 628 -28.08 25.64 0.58
C GLU A 628 -27.21 26.56 -0.29
N GLU A 629 -26.08 26.05 -0.77
CA GLU A 629 -25.11 26.80 -1.57
C GLU A 629 -25.69 27.21 -2.94
N ARG A 630 -26.59 26.39 -3.49
CA ARG A 630 -27.17 26.60 -4.81
C ARG A 630 -28.29 27.63 -4.81
N VAL A 631 -29.19 27.59 -3.82
CA VAL A 631 -30.42 28.41 -3.83
C VAL A 631 -30.29 29.67 -3.00
N LEU A 632 -29.74 29.59 -1.78
CA LEU A 632 -29.79 30.70 -0.82
C LEU A 632 -29.12 31.99 -1.35
N PRO A 633 -27.92 31.96 -1.95
CA PRO A 633 -27.31 33.17 -2.51
C PRO A 633 -28.16 33.80 -3.61
N SER A 634 -28.79 32.98 -4.46
CA SER A 634 -29.61 33.44 -5.58
C SER A 634 -30.86 34.18 -5.09
N ILE A 635 -31.64 33.55 -4.20
CA ILE A 635 -32.87 34.16 -3.67
C ILE A 635 -32.58 35.38 -2.78
N CYS A 636 -31.48 35.36 -2.01
CA CYS A 636 -31.09 36.50 -1.19
C CYS A 636 -30.73 37.70 -2.06
N ASN A 637 -29.96 37.49 -3.13
CA ASN A 637 -29.57 38.55 -4.06
C ASN A 637 -30.79 39.16 -4.78
N ASP A 638 -31.73 38.33 -5.22
CA ASP A 638 -32.95 38.77 -5.90
C ASP A 638 -33.84 39.62 -4.99
N VAL A 639 -34.15 39.10 -3.79
CA VAL A 639 -34.99 39.80 -2.80
C VAL A 639 -34.34 41.08 -2.30
N LEU A 640 -33.02 41.07 -2.03
CA LEU A 640 -32.30 42.28 -1.63
C LEU A 640 -32.40 43.36 -2.71
N LYS A 641 -32.15 43.02 -3.97
CA LYS A 641 -32.29 43.97 -5.09
C LYS A 641 -33.70 44.55 -5.18
N GLY A 642 -34.73 43.72 -5.03
CA GLY A 642 -36.13 44.17 -5.09
C GLY A 642 -36.56 45.07 -3.92
N VAL A 643 -36.07 44.82 -2.70
CA VAL A 643 -36.44 45.60 -1.52
C VAL A 643 -35.60 46.87 -1.38
N VAL A 644 -34.28 46.77 -1.54
CA VAL A 644 -33.34 47.89 -1.35
C VAL A 644 -33.55 48.99 -2.39
N ALA A 645 -33.92 48.62 -3.63
CA ALA A 645 -34.24 49.59 -4.68
C ALA A 645 -35.45 50.49 -4.38
N LYS A 646 -36.26 50.18 -3.35
CA LYS A 646 -37.40 51.01 -2.93
C LYS A 646 -37.00 52.14 -1.97
N PHE A 647 -35.79 52.08 -1.40
CA PHE A 647 -35.30 53.01 -0.39
C PHE A 647 -34.06 53.77 -0.85
N ASN A 648 -33.94 55.02 -0.42
CA ASN A 648 -32.69 55.76 -0.59
C ASN A 648 -31.64 55.26 0.41
N ALA A 649 -30.36 55.44 0.11
CA ALA A 649 -29.24 55.04 0.98
C ALA A 649 -29.39 55.50 2.45
N SER A 650 -29.82 56.74 2.68
CA SER A 650 -30.05 57.29 4.03
C SER A 650 -31.23 56.66 4.78
N GLN A 651 -32.24 56.19 4.04
CA GLN A 651 -33.41 55.50 4.61
C GLN A 651 -33.07 54.08 5.06
N LEU A 652 -32.10 53.43 4.44
CA LEU A 652 -31.65 52.10 4.85
C LEU A 652 -31.02 52.10 6.26
N ILE A 653 -30.45 53.24 6.68
CA ILE A 653 -29.93 53.43 8.04
C ILE A 653 -31.08 53.76 9.01
N THR A 654 -31.87 54.78 8.67
CA THR A 654 -32.89 55.34 9.57
C THR A 654 -34.13 54.44 9.73
N GLN A 655 -34.50 53.69 8.68
CA GLN A 655 -35.66 52.80 8.65
C GLN A 655 -35.25 51.32 8.61
N ARG A 656 -34.07 50.98 9.17
CA ARG A 656 -33.50 49.62 9.12
C ARG A 656 -34.47 48.53 9.60
N GLN A 657 -35.29 48.81 10.61
CA GLN A 657 -36.28 47.84 11.12
C GLN A 657 -37.35 47.50 10.08
N GLN A 658 -37.88 48.52 9.39
CA GLN A 658 -38.89 48.34 8.34
C GLN A 658 -38.31 47.60 7.13
N VAL A 659 -37.08 47.94 6.73
CA VAL A 659 -36.35 47.24 5.66
C VAL A 659 -36.10 45.79 6.05
N SER A 660 -35.62 45.52 7.27
CA SER A 660 -35.37 44.16 7.77
C SER A 660 -36.64 43.33 7.81
N HIS A 661 -37.77 43.92 8.20
CA HIS A 661 -39.06 43.22 8.21
C HIS A 661 -39.52 42.85 6.79
N MET A 662 -39.39 43.77 5.83
CA MET A 662 -39.75 43.50 4.42
C MET A 662 -38.83 42.46 3.77
N VAL A 663 -37.51 42.55 4.01
CA VAL A 663 -36.55 41.54 3.51
C VAL A 663 -36.89 40.17 4.09
N ARG A 664 -37.13 40.08 5.40
CA ARG A 664 -37.52 38.82 6.06
C ARG A 664 -38.77 38.22 5.44
N LYS A 665 -39.84 39.00 5.31
CA LYS A 665 -41.12 38.52 4.75
C LYS A 665 -40.98 38.05 3.30
N ALA A 666 -40.37 38.86 2.44
CA ALA A 666 -40.18 38.52 1.04
C ALA A 666 -39.27 37.31 0.84
N LEU A 667 -38.21 37.17 1.65
CA LEU A 667 -37.30 36.04 1.56
C LEU A 667 -37.95 34.75 2.08
N MET A 668 -38.75 34.82 3.15
CA MET A 668 -39.54 33.68 3.64
C MET A 668 -40.54 33.21 2.58
N GLU A 669 -41.29 34.11 1.95
CA GLU A 669 -42.24 33.78 0.87
C GLU A 669 -41.50 33.13 -0.31
N ARG A 670 -40.35 33.68 -0.72
CA ARG A 670 -39.57 33.15 -1.85
C ARG A 670 -38.92 31.79 -1.56
N ALA A 671 -38.50 31.52 -0.33
CA ALA A 671 -37.88 30.25 0.04
C ALA A 671 -38.87 29.08 0.02
N LEU A 672 -40.16 29.34 0.24
CA LEU A 672 -41.21 28.32 0.20
C LEU A 672 -41.39 27.71 -1.21
N ASP A 673 -41.16 28.48 -2.28
CA ASP A 673 -41.17 27.98 -3.67
C ASP A 673 -40.19 26.81 -3.87
N PHE A 674 -39.10 26.80 -3.10
CA PHE A 674 -38.05 25.79 -3.13
C PHE A 674 -38.18 24.73 -2.03
N ASN A 675 -39.27 24.75 -1.26
CA ASN A 675 -39.51 23.89 -0.09
C ASN A 675 -38.46 24.08 1.03
N ILE A 676 -37.90 25.27 1.16
CA ILE A 676 -36.94 25.62 2.20
C ILE A 676 -37.65 26.48 3.26
N ILE A 677 -37.42 26.18 4.53
CA ILE A 677 -37.95 26.93 5.66
C ILE A 677 -36.85 27.84 6.20
N LEU A 678 -37.15 29.13 6.32
CA LEU A 678 -36.29 30.11 6.99
C LEU A 678 -36.84 30.37 8.38
N ASP A 679 -36.12 29.96 9.42
CA ASP A 679 -36.54 30.17 10.81
C ASP A 679 -36.24 31.61 11.27
N ASP A 680 -35.13 32.20 10.80
CA ASP A 680 -34.80 33.61 11.03
C ASP A 680 -33.99 34.22 9.89
N VAL A 681 -34.17 35.53 9.68
CA VAL A 681 -33.42 36.34 8.73
C VAL A 681 -33.09 37.66 9.41
N SER A 682 -31.81 38.00 9.46
CA SER A 682 -31.31 39.24 10.06
C SER A 682 -30.24 39.91 9.20
N ILE A 683 -30.30 41.24 9.12
CA ILE A 683 -29.23 42.05 8.50
C ILE A 683 -28.11 42.19 9.52
N THR A 684 -26.96 41.57 9.28
CA THR A 684 -25.79 41.64 10.17
C THR A 684 -24.96 42.89 9.91
N GLU A 685 -24.73 43.20 8.64
CA GLU A 685 -23.83 44.26 8.20
C GLU A 685 -24.51 45.12 7.13
N LEU A 686 -24.31 46.44 7.22
CA LEU A 686 -24.77 47.40 6.23
C LEU A 686 -23.66 48.42 6.04
N ALA A 687 -22.93 48.31 4.94
CA ALA A 687 -21.80 49.16 4.61
C ALA A 687 -22.03 49.88 3.29
N PHE A 688 -21.72 51.17 3.25
CA PHE A 688 -21.73 51.98 2.03
C PHE A 688 -20.35 51.94 1.37
N SER A 689 -20.28 52.36 0.10
CA SER A 689 -19.00 52.54 -0.57
C SER A 689 -18.10 53.51 0.21
N ALA A 690 -16.78 53.28 0.22
CA ALA A 690 -15.84 54.15 0.92
C ALA A 690 -15.95 55.63 0.48
N GLN A 691 -16.25 55.85 -0.80
CA GLN A 691 -16.49 57.19 -1.36
C GLN A 691 -17.75 57.86 -0.79
N TYR A 692 -18.85 57.12 -0.64
CA TYR A 692 -20.08 57.65 -0.05
C TYR A 692 -19.92 57.93 1.44
N SER A 693 -19.29 57.01 2.19
CA SER A 693 -18.99 57.22 3.61
C SER A 693 -18.13 58.47 3.82
N ALA A 694 -17.06 58.64 3.02
CA ALA A 694 -16.22 59.84 3.07
C ALA A 694 -16.99 61.12 2.71
N ALA A 695 -17.94 61.06 1.76
CA ALA A 695 -18.78 62.19 1.40
C ALA A 695 -19.82 62.55 2.48
N VAL A 696 -20.36 61.57 3.20
CA VAL A 696 -21.26 61.80 4.34
C VAL A 696 -20.49 62.38 5.52
N GLU A 697 -19.32 61.82 5.83
CA GLU A 697 -18.44 62.33 6.89
C GLU A 697 -17.98 63.75 6.59
N SER A 698 -17.55 64.06 5.37
CA SER A 698 -17.14 65.42 4.99
C SER A 698 -18.30 66.42 5.09
N LYS A 699 -19.51 66.02 4.71
CA LYS A 699 -20.72 66.85 4.87
C LYS A 699 -21.07 67.07 6.35
N GLN A 700 -20.90 66.07 7.21
CA GLN A 700 -21.10 66.21 8.65
C GLN A 700 -20.05 67.14 9.27
N VAL A 701 -18.78 67.00 8.89
CA VAL A 701 -17.69 67.90 9.35
C VAL A 701 -17.99 69.33 8.92
N ALA A 702 -18.34 69.56 7.66
CA ALA A 702 -18.69 70.90 7.16
C ALA A 702 -19.90 71.51 7.90
N ALA A 703 -20.93 70.71 8.21
CA ALA A 703 -22.08 71.16 8.98
C ALA A 703 -21.70 71.52 10.42
N GLN A 704 -20.83 70.71 11.05
CA GLN A 704 -20.32 70.98 12.40
C GLN A 704 -19.45 72.23 12.45
N GLU A 705 -18.61 72.46 11.44
CA GLU A 705 -17.81 73.68 11.29
C GLU A 705 -18.70 74.91 11.08
N ALA A 706 -19.74 74.80 10.24
CA ALA A 706 -20.71 75.88 10.05
C ALA A 706 -21.45 76.22 11.35
N GLN A 707 -21.85 75.22 12.13
CA GLN A 707 -22.51 75.43 13.42
C GLN A 707 -21.56 76.00 14.49
N ARG A 708 -20.28 75.60 14.48
CA ARG A 708 -19.26 76.22 15.32
C ARG A 708 -19.05 77.68 14.93
N ALA A 709 -18.95 77.97 13.64
CA ALA A 709 -18.79 79.33 13.15
C ALA A 709 -19.98 80.23 13.52
N SER A 710 -21.22 79.72 13.42
CA SER A 710 -22.40 80.47 13.85
C SER A 710 -22.41 80.71 15.37
N PHE A 711 -22.03 79.71 16.17
CA PHE A 711 -21.89 79.87 17.62
C PHE A 711 -20.82 80.90 18.00
N PHE A 712 -19.68 80.94 17.29
CA PHE A 712 -18.66 81.96 17.49
C PHE A 712 -19.18 83.38 17.17
N VAL A 713 -19.92 83.54 16.07
CA VAL A 713 -20.55 84.82 15.70
C VAL A 713 -21.56 85.26 16.76
N GLU A 714 -22.38 84.34 17.26
CA GLU A 714 -23.39 84.63 18.28
C GLU A 714 -22.78 84.99 19.63
N ARG A 715 -21.71 84.28 20.04
CA ARG A 715 -20.91 84.63 21.21
C ARG A 715 -20.28 86.02 21.07
N ALA A 716 -19.74 86.35 19.89
CA ALA A 716 -19.17 87.68 19.64
C ALA A 716 -20.24 88.79 19.72
N LYS A 717 -21.48 88.53 19.25
CA LYS A 717 -22.61 89.46 19.42
C LYS A 717 -23.00 89.64 20.89
N GLN A 718 -23.08 88.54 21.66
CA GLN A 718 -23.38 88.61 23.10
C GLN A 718 -22.31 89.41 23.85
N GLN A 719 -21.02 89.14 23.61
CA GLN A 719 -19.93 89.90 24.24
C GLN A 719 -19.95 91.38 23.87
N LYS A 720 -20.31 91.71 22.62
CA LYS A 720 -20.51 93.12 22.21
C LYS A 720 -21.64 93.76 23.00
N GLN A 721 -22.77 93.08 23.16
CA GLN A 721 -23.92 93.60 23.92
C GLN A 721 -23.59 93.76 25.40
N GLU A 722 -22.91 92.77 26.01
CA GLU A 722 -22.44 92.82 27.39
C GLU A 722 -21.54 94.05 27.62
N LYS A 723 -20.58 94.31 26.73
CA LYS A 723 -19.73 95.51 26.81
C LYS A 723 -20.51 96.82 26.68
N ILE A 724 -21.54 96.88 25.84
CA ILE A 724 -22.39 98.08 25.71
C ILE A 724 -23.17 98.33 27.00
N VAL A 725 -23.84 97.29 27.51
CA VAL A 725 -24.62 97.38 28.75
C VAL A 725 -23.72 97.72 29.94
N GLN A 726 -22.52 97.15 30.00
CA GLN A 726 -21.54 97.48 31.04
C GLN A 726 -21.11 98.94 30.95
N ALA A 727 -20.80 99.45 29.75
CA ALA A 727 -20.42 100.85 29.56
C ALA A 727 -21.56 101.82 29.89
N GLU A 728 -22.82 101.47 29.56
CA GLU A 728 -24.01 102.23 29.94
C GLU A 728 -24.20 102.23 31.47
N GLY A 729 -24.06 101.07 32.11
CA GLY A 729 -24.15 100.93 33.57
C GLY A 729 -23.06 101.71 34.31
N GLU A 730 -21.82 101.71 33.80
CA GLU A 730 -20.72 102.53 34.33
C GLU A 730 -21.01 104.04 34.16
N ALA A 731 -21.53 104.45 33.00
CA ALA A 731 -21.90 105.84 32.74
C ALA A 731 -23.06 106.34 33.62
N GLU A 732 -24.07 105.48 33.85
CA GLU A 732 -25.21 105.79 34.72
C GLU A 732 -24.80 105.83 36.19
N SER A 733 -23.99 104.88 36.65
CA SER A 733 -23.40 104.86 37.99
C SER A 733 -22.54 106.12 38.25
N ALA A 734 -21.73 106.53 37.27
CA ALA A 734 -20.96 107.78 37.36
C ALA A 734 -21.84 109.03 37.46
N LYS A 735 -22.97 109.09 36.74
CA LYS A 735 -23.97 110.17 36.86
C LYS A 735 -24.60 110.20 38.25
N LEU A 736 -25.02 109.05 38.78
CA LEU A 736 -25.61 108.93 40.12
C LEU A 736 -24.61 109.33 41.21
N ALA A 737 -23.35 108.92 41.09
CA ALA A 737 -22.29 109.36 42.00
C ALA A 737 -22.08 110.88 41.95
N SER A 738 -22.06 111.48 40.76
CA SER A 738 -21.97 112.94 40.59
C SER A 738 -23.15 113.69 41.23
N PHE A 739 -24.38 113.17 41.05
CA PHE A 739 -25.58 113.70 41.70
C PHE A 739 -25.50 113.59 43.23
N THR A 740 -25.03 112.45 43.75
CA THR A 740 -24.90 112.22 45.20
C THR A 740 -23.87 113.15 45.82
N ILE A 741 -22.72 113.36 45.16
CA ILE A 741 -21.70 114.32 45.59
C ILE A 741 -22.25 115.76 45.58
N SER A 742 -22.99 116.12 44.53
CA SER A 742 -23.63 117.44 44.41
C SER A 742 -24.68 117.66 45.50
N TYR A 743 -25.52 116.66 45.78
CA TYR A 743 -26.50 116.67 46.85
C TYR A 743 -25.84 116.78 48.24
N TYR A 744 -24.76 116.03 48.49
CA TYR A 744 -23.99 116.14 49.73
C TYR A 744 -23.36 117.52 49.92
N LYS A 745 -22.85 118.15 48.85
CA LYS A 745 -22.34 119.53 48.89
C LYS A 745 -23.44 120.52 49.24
N ILE A 746 -24.62 120.40 48.64
CA ILE A 746 -25.78 121.27 48.94
C ILE A 746 -26.23 121.09 50.38
N LYS A 747 -26.36 119.85 50.87
CA LYS A 747 -26.78 119.55 52.24
C LYS A 747 -25.75 120.00 53.29
N LYS A 748 -24.46 119.97 52.94
CA LYS A 748 -23.37 120.52 53.78
C LYS A 748 -23.42 122.06 53.82
N LEU A 749 -23.81 122.72 52.73
CA LEU A 749 -24.06 124.17 52.69
C LEU A 749 -25.31 124.55 53.49
N GLU A 750 -26.41 123.80 53.38
CA GLU A 750 -27.62 123.99 54.20
C GLU A 750 -27.34 123.84 55.69
N ASN A 751 -26.61 122.79 56.09
CA ASN A 751 -26.21 122.60 57.50
C ASN A 751 -25.21 123.64 58.00
N ALA A 752 -24.43 124.27 57.11
CA ALA A 752 -23.56 125.40 57.47
C ALA A 752 -24.35 126.70 57.65
N LEU A 753 -25.43 126.90 56.87
CA LEU A 753 -26.34 128.04 56.98
C LEU A 753 -27.32 127.95 58.16
N LEU A 754 -27.66 126.74 58.62
CA LEU A 754 -28.52 126.52 59.79
C LEU A 754 -27.77 126.65 61.14
N ASN A 755 -26.43 126.66 61.12
CA ASN A 755 -25.57 126.80 62.30
C ASN A 755 -24.88 128.17 62.39
N SER A 756 -25.29 129.14 61.57
CA SER A 756 -24.86 130.55 61.57
C SER A 756 -26.08 131.45 61.64
#